data_AF-A0A9P8V8P9-F1
#
_entry.id   AF-A0A9P8V8P9-F1
#
_cell.length_a   1.000
_cell.length_b   1.000
_cell.length_c   1.000
_cell.angle_alpha   90.00
_cell.angle_beta   90.00
_cell.angle_gamma   90.00
#
_symmetry.space_group_name_H-M   'P 1'
#
loop_
_entity.id
_entity.type
_entity.pdbx_description
1 polymer ?
#
loop_
_entity_poly.entity_id
_entity_poly.type
_entity_poly.pdbx_seq_one_letter_code
_entity_poly.pdbx_strand_id
1 'polypeptide(L)'
;MEAAGLASSIITFIDFSYKLIDGSTTIYQQVQGGSGANLDTRKIVDDLQAITKQLSQTTPAPPTLHEQALASIAGHCNTLSNELVALLRSFEPKADGNKALRSLEAAFKTLRKTGKIREIEQKLDSYKLQLLLRLNMMLCDSGRAVGSQIKTMQQDHATFFSKNIQELQSVKVTVETLESKVLRLAQVVTSGNTSAATADIEHSLSLNQTQLDLASFKKVIAALPQQTPTHFHVLDRLNFDRLFSRVDSVKDGQFDRFLSRLESKELGAVTVQARDAVRLWGTKGGIVLHISGKPGSGKSTLMKLLSQNEGLHDTLTTWAGGKKLVIARLFFWNAGSPLEKSLEGLYRSILFQVLRQCPDLADHVFPQSKHQSSNYEQHTSSSISYRQFELQNAMELLIQSFTKHCDYRLCLFVDGLDELDGKSHDYQKLAKQLREWATNPYVRICTSSRPYHEFHHVFGKIARINLHELTDPDIYEFSHKILMDSNDGHLEPEEIHNLAREITHGSEGVFLWARIVAHTLSEGILHGDTYRSLEAKILNTPKDLTDFLLHLFQSISPEDRGRAYLLLLTLREWPTHSFNAIAVSWMEDLEDGDFPYNRPRCAYTDEQVGKCVQYAERQLKLVCKGLLELRSDGHEKDLYFGQRIEFFHRTALDFVRQPEIVLAMQQHLGNRAFGTGEF
;
A
#
# COMPACT_ATOMS: atom_id res chain seq x y z
N MET A 1 -11.20 25.63 5.15
CA MET A 1 -11.89 24.69 6.06
C MET A 1 -13.31 25.14 6.43
N GLU A 2 -13.65 26.43 6.38
CA GLU A 2 -14.97 26.94 6.83
C GLU A 2 -16.15 26.61 5.87
N ALA A 3 -15.93 26.54 4.54
CA ALA A 3 -16.98 26.16 3.58
C ALA A 3 -17.47 24.71 3.73
N ALA A 4 -16.58 23.79 4.13
CA ALA A 4 -16.93 22.40 4.39
C ALA A 4 -17.77 22.27 5.68
N GLY A 5 -17.49 23.07 6.70
CA GLY A 5 -18.29 23.16 7.92
C GLY A 5 -19.71 23.69 7.67
N LEU A 6 -19.84 24.71 6.83
CA LEU A 6 -21.15 25.24 6.42
C LEU A 6 -21.95 24.21 5.61
N ALA A 7 -21.31 23.52 4.66
CA ALA A 7 -21.95 22.46 3.88
C ALA A 7 -22.41 21.28 4.76
N SER A 8 -21.60 20.87 5.73
CA SER A 8 -21.95 19.83 6.71
C SER A 8 -23.16 20.23 7.55
N SER A 9 -23.25 21.51 7.96
CA SER A 9 -24.40 22.04 8.70
C SER A 9 -25.69 22.03 7.86
N ILE A 10 -25.60 22.37 6.57
CA ILE A 10 -26.73 22.28 5.63
C ILE A 10 -27.19 20.82 5.44
N ILE A 11 -26.26 19.87 5.28
CA ILE A 11 -26.59 18.43 5.16
C ILE A 11 -27.31 17.94 6.42
N THR A 12 -26.79 18.32 7.59
CA THR A 12 -27.37 17.93 8.88
C THR A 12 -28.80 18.47 9.03
N PHE A 13 -29.05 19.72 8.62
CA PHE A 13 -30.39 20.29 8.60
C PHE A 13 -31.34 19.56 7.64
N ILE A 14 -30.89 19.28 6.41
CA ILE A 14 -31.70 18.59 5.41
C ILE A 14 -32.07 17.18 5.89
N ASP A 15 -31.09 16.40 6.39
CA ASP A 15 -31.30 15.05 6.91
C ASP A 15 -32.26 15.04 8.12
N PHE A 16 -32.07 15.97 9.06
CA PHE A 16 -32.97 16.13 10.21
C PHE A 16 -34.39 16.49 9.77
N SER A 17 -34.54 17.37 8.77
CA SER A 17 -35.85 17.78 8.24
C SER A 17 -36.58 16.62 7.53
N TYR A 18 -35.87 15.78 6.78
CA TYR A 18 -36.45 14.56 6.21
C TYR A 18 -36.87 13.58 7.29
N LYS A 19 -36.04 13.36 8.32
CA LYS A 19 -36.38 12.48 9.45
C LYS A 19 -37.57 12.99 10.25
N LEU A 20 -37.75 14.30 10.37
CA LEU A 20 -38.93 14.89 11.00
C LEU A 20 -40.21 14.61 10.19
N ILE A 21 -40.13 14.78 8.87
CA ILE A 21 -41.26 14.51 7.96
C ILE A 21 -41.56 13.01 7.90
N ASP A 22 -40.54 12.16 7.80
CA ASP A 22 -40.69 10.70 7.72
C ASP A 22 -41.07 10.08 9.06
N GLY A 23 -40.46 10.50 10.18
CA GLY A 23 -40.80 10.06 11.53
C GLY A 23 -42.26 10.32 11.91
N SER A 24 -42.84 11.41 11.42
CA SER A 24 -44.29 11.66 11.53
C SER A 24 -45.15 10.65 10.73
N THR A 25 -44.57 10.04 9.69
CA THR A 25 -45.18 9.05 8.80
C THR A 25 -44.95 7.60 9.29
N THR A 26 -43.81 7.29 9.90
CA THR A 26 -43.50 5.96 10.46
C THR A 26 -44.24 5.71 11.77
N ILE A 27 -44.40 6.73 12.62
CA ILE A 27 -45.25 6.66 13.82
C ILE A 27 -46.71 6.39 13.43
N TYR A 28 -47.17 6.88 12.27
CA TYR A 28 -48.51 6.58 11.73
C TYR A 28 -48.71 5.09 11.38
N GLN A 29 -47.69 4.40 10.87
CA GLN A 29 -47.78 2.96 10.59
C GLN A 29 -47.67 2.12 11.86
N GLN A 30 -46.85 2.56 12.83
CA GLN A 30 -46.66 1.85 14.10
C GLN A 30 -47.80 2.07 15.11
N VAL A 31 -48.59 3.15 15.03
CA VAL A 31 -49.76 3.33 15.92
C VAL A 31 -50.98 2.50 15.49
N GLN A 32 -51.04 2.00 14.25
CA GLN A 32 -52.00 0.93 13.90
C GLN A 32 -51.60 -0.43 14.50
N GLY A 33 -50.35 -0.62 14.92
CA GLY A 33 -49.85 -1.81 15.62
C GLY A 33 -49.18 -1.42 16.93
N GLY A 34 -49.99 -1.11 17.93
CA GLY A 34 -49.58 -0.36 19.13
C GLY A 34 -48.25 -0.74 19.78
N SER A 35 -47.38 0.26 19.92
CA SER A 35 -46.57 0.49 21.13
C SER A 35 -46.10 1.95 21.14
N GLY A 36 -46.22 2.60 22.29
CA GLY A 36 -46.04 4.05 22.44
C GLY A 36 -44.58 4.48 22.54
N ALA A 37 -44.15 5.35 21.63
CA ALA A 37 -42.98 6.21 21.81
C ALA A 37 -43.46 7.64 22.10
N ASN A 38 -43.31 8.09 23.35
CA ASN A 38 -43.58 9.47 23.74
C ASN A 38 -42.45 10.38 23.24
N LEU A 39 -42.64 11.02 22.08
CA LEU A 39 -41.77 12.09 21.57
C LEU A 39 -42.31 13.45 22.02
N ASP A 40 -41.50 14.18 22.80
CA ASP A 40 -41.81 15.54 23.26
C ASP A 40 -41.50 16.55 22.16
N THR A 41 -42.55 17.18 21.60
CA THR A 41 -42.46 18.16 20.51
C THR A 41 -41.53 19.32 20.84
N ARG A 42 -41.43 19.71 22.13
CA ARG A 42 -40.56 20.80 22.56
C ARG A 42 -39.10 20.49 22.30
N LYS A 43 -38.69 19.25 22.57
CA LYS A 43 -37.32 18.77 22.33
C LYS A 43 -36.96 18.80 20.84
N ILE A 44 -37.90 18.44 19.97
CA ILE A 44 -37.70 18.48 18.50
C ILE A 44 -37.53 19.92 18.00
N VAL A 45 -38.32 20.87 18.55
CA VAL A 45 -38.18 22.29 18.22
C VAL A 45 -36.85 22.84 18.70
N ASP A 46 -36.40 22.46 19.89
CA ASP A 46 -35.10 22.86 20.45
C ASP A 46 -33.93 22.30 19.63
N ASP A 47 -33.99 21.03 19.22
CA ASP A 47 -32.99 20.38 18.36
C ASP A 47 -32.93 21.03 16.96
N LEU A 48 -34.09 21.33 16.37
CA LEU A 48 -34.16 22.03 15.07
C LEU A 48 -33.56 23.43 15.16
N GLN A 49 -33.82 24.17 16.25
CA GLN A 49 -33.24 25.50 16.48
C GLN A 49 -31.73 25.44 16.74
N ALA A 50 -31.24 24.41 17.43
CA ALA A 50 -29.80 24.21 17.65
C ALA A 50 -29.04 23.98 16.32
N ILE A 51 -29.58 23.15 15.42
CA ILE A 51 -29.01 22.90 14.09
C ILE A 51 -29.07 24.17 13.24
N THR A 52 -30.16 24.94 13.34
CA THR A 52 -30.35 26.18 12.59
C THR A 52 -29.34 27.27 12.97
N LYS A 53 -28.94 27.33 14.25
CA LYS A 53 -27.91 28.27 14.72
C LYS A 53 -26.54 28.01 14.08
N GLN A 54 -26.24 26.76 13.70
CA GLN A 54 -25.00 26.39 13.02
C GLN A 54 -24.98 26.81 11.54
N LEU A 55 -26.14 27.04 10.92
CA LEU A 55 -26.27 27.57 9.55
C LEU A 55 -25.89 29.05 9.41
N SER A 56 -25.68 29.76 10.53
CA SER A 56 -25.42 31.21 10.58
C SER A 56 -23.93 31.58 10.58
N GLN A 57 -23.03 30.60 10.39
CA GLN A 57 -21.58 30.82 10.42
C GLN A 57 -21.14 31.64 9.19
N THR A 58 -20.36 32.71 9.41
CA THR A 58 -19.87 33.61 8.36
C THR A 58 -18.68 33.02 7.60
N THR A 59 -18.68 33.18 6.27
CA THR A 59 -17.53 32.86 5.40
C THR A 59 -16.46 33.96 5.42
N PRO A 60 -15.16 33.63 5.25
CA PRO A 60 -14.08 34.60 5.23
C PRO A 60 -14.06 35.38 3.90
N ALA A 61 -13.61 36.64 3.93
CA ALA A 61 -13.65 37.55 2.79
C ALA A 61 -12.32 37.60 2.00
N PRO A 62 -12.35 37.64 0.65
CA PRO A 62 -13.52 37.64 -0.22
C PRO A 62 -14.00 36.21 -0.53
N PRO A 63 -15.31 35.90 -0.39
CA PRO A 63 -15.83 34.57 -0.65
C PRO A 63 -15.90 34.29 -2.16
N THR A 64 -15.53 33.07 -2.56
CA THR A 64 -15.68 32.60 -3.95
C THR A 64 -17.15 32.54 -4.36
N LEU A 65 -17.44 32.54 -5.67
CA LEU A 65 -18.81 32.47 -6.20
C LEU A 65 -19.60 31.27 -5.66
N HIS A 66 -18.93 30.14 -5.41
CA HIS A 66 -19.55 28.94 -4.86
C HIS A 66 -19.76 29.00 -3.35
N GLU A 67 -18.88 29.66 -2.60
CA GLU A 67 -19.07 29.93 -1.16
C GLU A 67 -20.20 30.92 -0.90
N GLN A 68 -20.37 31.93 -1.77
CA GLN A 68 -21.53 32.83 -1.73
C GLN A 68 -22.84 32.08 -1.99
N ALA A 69 -22.84 31.16 -2.96
CA ALA A 69 -24.01 30.31 -3.24
C ALA A 69 -24.32 29.35 -2.07
N LEU A 70 -23.32 28.80 -1.40
CA LEU A 70 -23.50 27.99 -0.19
C LEU A 70 -24.11 28.79 0.97
N ALA A 71 -23.65 30.02 1.19
CA ALA A 71 -24.24 30.93 2.17
C ALA A 71 -25.71 31.26 1.84
N SER A 72 -26.04 31.40 0.55
CA SER A 72 -27.43 31.56 0.12
C SER A 72 -28.29 30.33 0.43
N ILE A 73 -27.80 29.11 0.17
CA ILE A 73 -28.51 27.87 0.52
C ILE A 73 -28.71 27.76 2.04
N ALA A 74 -27.71 28.12 2.85
CA ALA A 74 -27.83 28.17 4.30
C ALA A 74 -28.92 29.15 4.75
N GLY A 75 -29.01 30.33 4.12
CA GLY A 75 -30.07 31.32 4.36
C GLY A 75 -31.48 30.81 4.01
N HIS A 76 -31.61 30.08 2.90
CA HIS A 76 -32.87 29.43 2.53
C HIS A 76 -33.25 28.32 3.52
N CYS A 77 -32.29 27.51 3.97
CA CYS A 77 -32.50 26.48 5.00
C CYS A 77 -32.92 27.10 6.33
N ASN A 78 -32.34 28.23 6.72
CA ASN A 78 -32.75 28.97 7.92
C ASN A 78 -34.19 29.48 7.81
N THR A 79 -34.58 29.98 6.64
CA THR A 79 -35.97 30.42 6.39
C THR A 79 -36.95 29.25 6.48
N LEU A 80 -36.63 28.13 5.82
CA LEU A 80 -37.44 26.91 5.86
C LEU A 80 -37.53 26.32 7.28
N SER A 81 -36.45 26.41 8.06
CA SER A 81 -36.44 26.01 9.46
C SER A 81 -37.43 26.82 10.28
N ASN A 82 -37.46 28.15 10.10
CA ASN A 82 -38.41 29.02 10.79
C ASN A 82 -39.86 28.72 10.38
N GLU A 83 -40.11 28.38 9.10
CA GLU A 83 -41.41 27.91 8.64
C GLU A 83 -41.82 26.59 9.33
N LEU A 84 -40.90 25.62 9.41
CA LEU A 84 -41.14 24.35 10.10
C LEU A 84 -41.39 24.54 11.60
N VAL A 85 -40.64 25.42 12.28
CA VAL A 85 -40.87 25.76 13.69
C VAL A 85 -42.22 26.45 13.88
N ALA A 86 -42.59 27.40 13.02
CA ALA A 86 -43.87 28.10 13.08
C ALA A 86 -45.04 27.13 12.87
N LEU A 87 -44.90 26.19 11.92
CA LEU A 87 -45.87 25.12 11.72
C LEU A 87 -45.98 24.25 12.98
N LEU A 88 -44.86 23.75 13.53
CA LEU A 88 -44.87 22.92 14.74
C LEU A 88 -45.50 23.63 15.96
N ARG A 89 -45.24 24.93 16.14
CA ARG A 89 -45.80 25.73 17.25
C ARG A 89 -47.27 26.09 17.06
N SER A 90 -47.74 26.26 15.83
CA SER A 90 -49.15 26.59 15.55
C SER A 90 -50.14 25.49 15.96
N PHE A 91 -49.64 24.28 16.26
CA PHE A 91 -50.44 23.11 16.63
C PHE A 91 -50.22 22.62 18.06
N GLU A 92 -49.54 23.40 18.93
CA GLU A 92 -49.47 23.12 20.37
C GLU A 92 -50.87 23.24 21.03
N PRO A 93 -51.38 22.18 21.69
CA PRO A 93 -52.59 22.31 22.49
C PRO A 93 -52.27 23.03 23.81
N LYS A 94 -53.11 24.00 24.19
CA LYS A 94 -53.14 24.53 25.55
C LYS A 94 -53.67 23.42 26.48
N ALA A 95 -52.75 22.78 27.19
CA ALA A 95 -52.91 21.84 28.32
C ALA A 95 -53.09 20.32 28.02
N ASP A 96 -52.38 19.55 28.85
CA ASP A 96 -52.28 18.09 29.07
C ASP A 96 -51.58 17.17 28.04
N GLY A 97 -50.50 16.56 28.55
CA GLY A 97 -49.39 15.89 27.86
C GLY A 97 -49.68 14.56 27.16
N ASN A 98 -50.93 14.25 26.79
CA ASN A 98 -51.25 13.09 25.95
C ASN A 98 -52.15 13.42 24.73
N LYS A 99 -52.46 14.71 24.48
CA LYS A 99 -53.21 15.16 23.30
C LYS A 99 -52.36 15.84 22.21
N ALA A 100 -51.11 16.19 22.50
CA ALA A 100 -50.22 16.92 21.59
C ALA A 100 -49.80 16.12 20.34
N LEU A 101 -49.56 14.81 20.50
CA LEU A 101 -49.22 13.92 19.36
C LEU A 101 -50.38 13.79 18.38
N ARG A 102 -51.63 13.68 18.87
CA ARG A 102 -52.83 13.62 18.02
C ARG A 102 -53.14 14.94 17.32
N SER A 103 -52.79 16.09 17.92
CA SER A 103 -52.97 17.41 17.27
C SER A 103 -51.91 17.67 16.20
N LEU A 104 -50.65 17.28 16.43
CA LEU A 104 -49.60 17.25 15.42
C LEU A 104 -49.92 16.28 14.28
N GLU A 105 -50.43 15.09 14.60
CA GLU A 105 -50.88 14.10 13.62
C GLU A 105 -51.98 14.67 12.72
N ALA A 106 -53.02 15.28 13.29
CA ALA A 106 -54.10 15.91 12.53
C ALA A 106 -53.60 17.08 11.68
N ALA A 107 -52.63 17.84 12.18
CA ALA A 107 -51.99 18.94 11.47
C ALA A 107 -51.16 18.46 10.27
N PHE A 108 -50.27 17.48 10.45
CA PHE A 108 -49.48 16.90 9.36
C PHE A 108 -50.38 16.20 8.32
N LYS A 109 -51.47 15.55 8.74
CA LYS A 109 -52.45 14.93 7.84
C LYS A 109 -53.21 15.99 7.01
N THR A 110 -53.52 17.14 7.61
CA THR A 110 -54.12 18.29 6.91
C THR A 110 -53.12 18.92 5.95
N LEU A 111 -51.87 19.10 6.38
CA LEU A 111 -50.79 19.65 5.55
C LEU A 111 -50.46 18.74 4.35
N ARG A 112 -50.52 17.41 4.53
CA ARG A 112 -50.35 16.41 3.46
C ARG A 112 -51.49 16.49 2.43
N LYS A 113 -52.73 16.67 2.88
CA LYS A 113 -53.89 16.89 1.99
C LYS A 113 -53.81 18.21 1.22
N THR A 114 -53.26 19.26 1.83
CA THR A 114 -53.04 20.56 1.16
C THR A 114 -51.80 20.60 0.25
N GLY A 115 -51.01 19.52 0.17
CA GLY A 115 -49.81 19.43 -0.67
C GLY A 115 -48.55 20.13 -0.10
N LYS A 116 -48.66 20.84 1.02
CA LYS A 116 -47.55 21.62 1.62
C LYS A 116 -46.34 20.78 2.04
N ILE A 117 -46.55 19.55 2.53
CA ILE A 117 -45.42 18.65 2.87
C ILE A 117 -44.63 18.29 1.61
N ARG A 118 -45.33 18.00 0.50
CA ARG A 118 -44.69 17.69 -0.78
C ARG A 118 -43.93 18.90 -1.33
N GLU A 119 -44.42 20.12 -1.07
CA GLU A 119 -43.71 21.35 -1.40
C GLU A 119 -42.43 21.53 -0.59
N ILE A 120 -42.45 21.19 0.71
CA ILE A 120 -41.26 21.23 1.58
C ILE A 120 -40.25 20.16 1.16
N GLU A 121 -40.69 18.94 0.88
CA GLU A 121 -39.84 17.86 0.34
C GLU A 121 -39.18 18.27 -0.98
N GLN A 122 -39.94 18.89 -1.90
CA GLN A 122 -39.40 19.41 -3.16
C GLN A 122 -38.36 20.54 -2.94
N LYS A 123 -38.57 21.41 -1.95
CA LYS A 123 -37.59 22.45 -1.58
C LYS A 123 -36.32 21.83 -1.00
N LEU A 124 -36.44 20.83 -0.12
CA LEU A 124 -35.30 20.10 0.46
C LEU A 124 -34.51 19.33 -0.61
N ASP A 125 -35.19 18.67 -1.55
CA ASP A 125 -34.56 17.98 -2.69
C ASP A 125 -33.80 18.98 -3.58
N SER A 126 -34.41 20.14 -3.84
CA SER A 126 -33.77 21.21 -4.62
C SER A 126 -32.52 21.74 -3.91
N TYR A 127 -32.56 21.97 -2.60
CA TYR A 127 -31.39 22.42 -1.83
C TYR A 127 -30.30 21.37 -1.79
N LYS A 128 -30.65 20.09 -1.65
CA LYS A 128 -29.70 18.97 -1.69
C LYS A 128 -28.99 18.87 -3.05
N LEU A 129 -29.74 18.98 -4.15
CA LEU A 129 -29.17 18.96 -5.51
C LEU A 129 -28.27 20.17 -5.76
N GLN A 130 -28.70 21.37 -5.35
CA GLN A 130 -27.89 22.58 -5.48
C GLN A 130 -26.61 22.52 -4.63
N LEU A 131 -26.69 21.98 -3.42
CA LEU A 131 -25.54 21.78 -2.54
C LEU A 131 -24.53 20.80 -3.16
N LEU A 132 -24.99 19.63 -3.60
CA LEU A 132 -24.14 18.62 -4.23
C LEU A 132 -23.48 19.14 -5.50
N LEU A 133 -24.20 19.89 -6.33
CA LEU A 133 -23.65 20.50 -7.53
C LEU A 133 -22.55 21.51 -7.19
N ARG A 134 -22.77 22.37 -6.18
CA ARG A 134 -21.79 23.39 -5.78
C ARG A 134 -20.55 22.79 -5.13
N LEU A 135 -20.71 21.76 -4.30
CA LEU A 135 -19.57 21.00 -3.74
C LEU A 135 -18.76 20.31 -4.83
N ASN A 136 -19.42 19.68 -5.82
CA ASN A 136 -18.74 19.10 -6.97
C ASN A 136 -17.99 20.15 -7.80
N MET A 137 -18.57 21.34 -8.02
CA MET A 137 -17.88 22.42 -8.74
C MET A 137 -16.67 22.95 -7.95
N MET A 138 -16.78 23.10 -6.62
CA MET A 138 -15.64 23.48 -5.76
C MET A 138 -14.53 22.43 -5.75
N LEU A 139 -14.88 21.15 -5.77
CA LEU A 139 -13.93 20.04 -5.91
C LEU A 139 -13.27 20.05 -7.31
N CYS A 140 -14.04 20.30 -8.36
CA CYS A 140 -13.53 20.44 -9.73
C CYS A 140 -12.60 21.64 -9.87
N ASP A 141 -12.92 22.80 -9.28
CA ASP A 141 -12.07 24.00 -9.35
C ASP A 141 -10.81 23.86 -8.50
N SER A 142 -10.89 23.22 -7.33
CA SER A 142 -9.71 22.83 -6.56
C SER A 142 -8.85 21.82 -7.33
N GLY A 143 -9.47 20.84 -7.99
CA GLY A 143 -8.81 19.87 -8.85
C GLY A 143 -8.20 20.49 -10.10
N ARG A 144 -8.81 21.53 -10.67
CA ARG A 144 -8.25 22.33 -11.78
C ARG A 144 -7.13 23.23 -11.32
N ALA A 145 -7.17 23.80 -10.12
CA ALA A 145 -6.08 24.58 -9.55
C ALA A 145 -4.85 23.70 -9.31
N VAL A 146 -5.04 22.53 -8.68
CA VAL A 146 -3.99 21.51 -8.51
C VAL A 146 -3.53 20.98 -9.88
N GLY A 147 -4.45 20.71 -10.80
CA GLY A 147 -4.13 20.30 -12.17
C GLY A 147 -3.39 21.39 -12.97
N SER A 148 -3.65 22.67 -12.71
CA SER A 148 -2.94 23.79 -13.32
C SER A 148 -1.55 23.92 -12.72
N GLN A 149 -1.38 23.79 -11.41
CA GLN A 149 -0.07 23.74 -10.76
C GLN A 149 0.76 22.55 -11.25
N ILE A 150 0.13 21.38 -11.40
CA ILE A 150 0.77 20.19 -11.98
C ILE A 150 1.11 20.43 -13.45
N LYS A 151 0.24 21.07 -14.25
CA LYS A 151 0.54 21.43 -15.64
C LYS A 151 1.63 22.49 -15.76
N THR A 152 1.68 23.47 -14.86
CA THR A 152 2.75 24.48 -14.79
C THR A 152 4.05 23.82 -14.38
N MET A 153 4.06 22.94 -13.37
CA MET A 153 5.25 22.14 -13.04
C MET A 153 5.65 21.20 -14.16
N GLN A 154 4.71 20.59 -14.89
CA GLN A 154 4.99 19.75 -16.06
C GLN A 154 5.47 20.58 -17.25
N GLN A 155 4.98 21.81 -17.44
CA GLN A 155 5.47 22.74 -18.46
C GLN A 155 6.84 23.27 -18.09
N ASP A 156 7.10 23.62 -16.83
CA ASP A 156 8.41 24.01 -16.31
C ASP A 156 9.40 22.87 -16.51
N HIS A 157 9.00 21.65 -16.15
CA HIS A 157 9.78 20.44 -16.39
C HIS A 157 9.95 20.16 -17.89
N ALA A 158 8.93 20.34 -18.72
CA ALA A 158 9.02 20.17 -20.17
C ALA A 158 9.87 21.26 -20.84
N THR A 159 9.86 22.50 -20.37
CA THR A 159 10.74 23.59 -20.83
C THR A 159 12.17 23.37 -20.37
N PHE A 160 12.36 22.84 -19.17
CA PHE A 160 13.66 22.42 -18.68
C PHE A 160 14.22 21.27 -19.52
N PHE A 161 13.41 20.24 -19.78
CA PHE A 161 13.77 19.13 -20.66
C PHE A 161 13.93 19.56 -22.12
N SER A 162 13.11 20.47 -22.65
CA SER A 162 13.24 20.95 -24.03
C SER A 162 14.48 21.81 -24.21
N LYS A 163 14.86 22.58 -23.19
CA LYS A 163 16.13 23.32 -23.17
C LYS A 163 17.31 22.36 -23.17
N ASN A 164 17.26 21.32 -22.34
CA ASN A 164 18.28 20.26 -22.32
C ASN A 164 18.31 19.45 -23.65
N ILE A 165 17.16 19.21 -24.28
CA ILE A 165 17.05 18.53 -25.57
C ILE A 165 17.53 19.44 -26.72
N GLN A 166 17.25 20.74 -26.69
CA GLN A 166 17.80 21.70 -27.67
C GLN A 166 19.32 21.80 -27.56
N GLU A 167 19.85 21.81 -26.34
CA GLU A 167 21.29 21.74 -26.10
C GLU A 167 21.86 20.42 -26.64
N LEU A 168 21.22 19.26 -26.38
CA LEU A 168 21.61 17.96 -26.94
C LEU A 168 21.46 17.87 -28.48
N GLN A 169 20.47 18.54 -29.07
CA GLN A 169 20.29 18.61 -30.52
C GLN A 169 21.37 19.48 -31.17
N SER A 170 21.75 20.59 -30.55
CA SER A 170 22.88 21.41 -31.01
C SER A 170 24.18 20.61 -30.97
N VAL A 171 24.38 19.80 -29.92
CA VAL A 171 25.49 18.85 -29.76
C VAL A 171 25.44 17.78 -30.87
N LYS A 172 24.28 17.18 -31.16
CA LYS A 172 24.12 16.21 -32.24
C LYS A 172 24.48 16.79 -33.61
N VAL A 173 24.01 18.01 -33.92
CA VAL A 173 24.35 18.70 -35.18
C VAL A 173 25.86 18.94 -35.27
N THR A 174 26.52 19.36 -34.18
CA THR A 174 27.98 19.54 -34.19
C THR A 174 28.73 18.23 -34.45
N VAL A 175 28.25 17.10 -33.90
CA VAL A 175 28.83 15.76 -34.10
C VAL A 175 28.66 15.29 -35.55
N GLU A 176 27.47 15.42 -36.14
CA GLU A 176 27.21 15.07 -37.55
C GLU A 176 28.02 15.95 -38.51
N THR A 177 28.21 17.23 -38.16
CA THR A 177 29.05 18.15 -38.94
C THR A 177 30.54 17.74 -38.85
N LEU A 178 30.99 17.24 -37.70
CA LEU A 178 32.35 16.74 -37.52
C LEU A 178 32.56 15.42 -38.28
N GLU A 179 31.60 14.50 -38.19
CA GLU A 179 31.61 13.21 -38.87
C GLU A 179 31.65 13.37 -40.39
N SER A 180 30.83 14.27 -40.95
CA SER A 180 30.84 14.57 -42.39
C SER A 180 32.17 15.17 -42.88
N LYS A 181 32.85 15.98 -42.05
CA LYS A 181 34.19 16.52 -42.35
C LYS A 181 35.25 15.42 -42.33
N VAL A 182 35.19 14.50 -41.37
CA VAL A 182 36.11 13.35 -41.26
C VAL A 182 35.91 12.37 -42.42
N LEU A 183 34.67 12.09 -42.81
CA LEU A 183 34.34 11.24 -43.96
C LEU A 183 34.84 11.83 -45.29
N ARG A 184 34.74 13.15 -45.48
CA ARG A 184 35.30 13.83 -46.66
C ARG A 184 36.82 13.74 -46.70
N LEU A 185 37.49 13.87 -45.55
CA LEU A 185 38.95 13.69 -45.46
C LEU A 185 39.37 12.25 -45.79
N ALA A 186 38.65 11.26 -45.28
CA ALA A 186 38.90 9.87 -45.60
C ALA A 186 38.76 9.57 -47.10
N GLN A 187 37.73 10.14 -47.75
CA GLN A 187 37.49 9.99 -49.19
C GLN A 187 38.56 10.62 -50.07
N VAL A 188 39.07 11.81 -49.71
CA VAL A 188 40.18 12.48 -50.41
C VAL A 188 41.48 11.69 -50.28
N VAL A 189 41.73 11.08 -49.11
CA VAL A 189 42.92 10.25 -48.88
C VAL A 189 42.85 8.92 -49.66
N THR A 190 41.67 8.33 -49.81
CA THR A 190 41.49 7.07 -50.57
C THR A 190 41.47 7.23 -52.10
N SER A 191 41.28 8.43 -52.64
CA SER A 191 41.09 8.66 -54.08
C SER A 191 42.36 9.03 -54.87
N GLY A 192 43.53 9.04 -54.23
CA GLY A 192 44.83 8.93 -54.92
C GLY A 192 45.24 10.09 -55.85
N ASN A 193 44.60 11.27 -55.80
CA ASN A 193 45.00 12.45 -56.58
C ASN A 193 45.83 13.41 -55.72
N THR A 194 47.14 13.17 -55.65
CA THR A 194 48.07 13.83 -54.72
C THR A 194 48.65 15.18 -55.19
N SER A 195 48.28 15.73 -56.35
CA SER A 195 48.94 16.95 -56.86
C SER A 195 48.09 18.22 -56.90
N ALA A 196 46.77 18.15 -56.69
CA ALA A 196 45.90 19.34 -56.57
C ALA A 196 45.41 19.59 -55.14
N ALA A 197 45.61 18.64 -54.23
CA ALA A 197 44.95 18.63 -52.93
C ALA A 197 45.73 19.37 -51.82
N THR A 198 47.02 19.67 -51.97
CA THR A 198 47.81 20.24 -50.88
C THR A 198 47.41 21.67 -50.49
N ALA A 199 46.92 22.49 -51.44
CA ALA A 199 46.46 23.85 -51.15
C ALA A 199 45.04 23.90 -50.55
N ASP A 200 44.13 23.03 -50.99
CA ASP A 200 42.76 22.97 -50.45
C ASP A 200 42.70 22.24 -49.10
N ILE A 201 43.66 21.34 -48.81
CA ILE A 201 43.76 20.64 -47.53
C ILE A 201 44.20 21.59 -46.41
N GLU A 202 45.11 22.55 -46.65
CA GLU A 202 45.49 23.55 -45.63
C GLU A 202 44.36 24.56 -45.35
N HIS A 203 43.59 24.97 -46.37
CA HIS A 203 42.52 25.94 -46.19
C HIS A 203 41.24 25.33 -45.56
N SER A 204 41.03 24.02 -45.69
CA SER A 204 39.90 23.30 -45.10
C SER A 204 40.22 22.66 -43.75
N LEU A 205 41.50 22.45 -43.43
CA LEU A 205 41.98 22.02 -42.11
C LEU A 205 42.51 23.21 -41.30
N SER A 206 41.63 24.12 -40.89
CA SER A 206 41.92 24.86 -39.68
C SER A 206 41.83 23.89 -38.48
N LEU A 207 42.87 23.10 -38.27
CA LEU A 207 43.03 22.21 -37.11
C LEU A 207 42.78 22.99 -35.80
N ASN A 208 43.10 24.28 -35.78
CA ASN A 208 42.80 25.18 -34.67
C ASN A 208 41.29 25.37 -34.44
N GLN A 209 40.47 25.44 -35.49
CA GLN A 209 39.02 25.63 -35.35
C GLN A 209 38.35 24.35 -34.87
N THR A 210 38.72 23.19 -35.41
CA THR A 210 38.23 21.90 -34.89
C THR A 210 38.70 21.64 -33.47
N GLN A 211 39.90 22.09 -33.10
CA GLN A 211 40.40 21.99 -31.71
C GLN A 211 39.67 22.96 -30.76
N LEU A 212 39.27 24.15 -31.23
CA LEU A 212 38.42 25.10 -30.49
C LEU A 212 36.98 24.61 -30.34
N ASP A 213 36.43 23.99 -31.38
CA ASP A 213 35.09 23.38 -31.36
C ASP A 213 35.07 22.17 -30.40
N LEU A 214 36.14 21.37 -30.37
CA LEU A 214 36.29 20.24 -29.43
C LEU A 214 36.54 20.73 -27.99
N ALA A 215 37.23 21.86 -27.81
CA ALA A 215 37.44 22.47 -26.49
C ALA A 215 36.17 23.13 -25.94
N SER A 216 35.35 23.75 -26.79
CA SER A 216 34.03 24.27 -26.41
C SER A 216 33.04 23.14 -26.12
N PHE A 217 33.08 22.05 -26.89
CA PHE A 217 32.34 20.82 -26.61
C PHE A 217 32.70 20.20 -25.26
N LYS A 218 34.00 20.09 -24.94
CA LYS A 218 34.47 19.66 -23.61
C LYS A 218 33.96 20.57 -22.49
N LYS A 219 33.96 21.89 -22.69
CA LYS A 219 33.41 22.84 -21.71
C LYS A 219 31.91 22.66 -21.47
N VAL A 220 31.11 22.42 -22.51
CA VAL A 220 29.66 22.23 -22.39
C VAL A 220 29.35 20.89 -21.71
N ILE A 221 30.06 19.82 -22.06
CA ILE A 221 29.92 18.52 -21.37
C ILE A 221 30.38 18.61 -19.91
N ALA A 222 31.44 19.33 -19.61
CA ALA A 222 31.90 19.56 -18.24
C ALA A 222 30.92 20.41 -17.39
N ALA A 223 30.06 21.22 -18.03
CA ALA A 223 29.07 22.06 -17.36
C ALA A 223 27.76 21.33 -17.02
N LEU A 224 27.44 20.21 -17.69
CA LEU A 224 26.20 19.46 -17.48
C LEU A 224 26.12 18.75 -16.10
N PRO A 225 27.19 18.10 -15.57
CA PRO A 225 27.17 17.53 -14.21
C PRO A 225 27.17 18.58 -13.10
N GLN A 226 27.75 19.75 -13.34
CA GLN A 226 27.90 20.81 -12.32
C GLN A 226 26.57 21.47 -11.90
N GLN A 227 25.50 21.26 -12.66
CA GLN A 227 24.17 21.80 -12.34
C GLN A 227 23.29 20.81 -11.56
N THR A 228 23.69 19.54 -11.42
CA THR A 228 22.94 18.58 -10.61
C THR A 228 23.48 18.62 -9.18
N PRO A 229 22.70 19.03 -8.16
CA PRO A 229 23.23 19.09 -6.81
C PRO A 229 23.66 17.70 -6.33
N THR A 230 24.81 17.63 -5.64
CA THR A 230 25.55 16.40 -5.28
C THR A 230 24.68 15.29 -4.70
N HIS A 231 23.62 15.65 -3.96
CA HIS A 231 22.69 14.70 -3.37
C HIS A 231 21.95 13.82 -4.40
N PHE A 232 21.66 14.31 -5.61
CA PHE A 232 21.02 13.49 -6.65
C PHE A 232 21.93 12.37 -7.14
N HIS A 233 23.23 12.63 -7.28
CA HIS A 233 24.20 11.58 -7.66
C HIS A 233 24.34 10.51 -6.58
N VAL A 234 24.32 10.90 -5.31
CA VAL A 234 24.31 9.96 -4.19
C VAL A 234 23.03 9.11 -4.22
N LEU A 235 21.87 9.73 -4.40
CA LEU A 235 20.59 9.02 -4.48
C LEU A 235 20.53 8.06 -5.67
N ASP A 236 21.00 8.47 -6.85
CA ASP A 236 21.02 7.63 -8.05
C ASP A 236 21.88 6.37 -7.85
N ARG A 237 23.04 6.51 -7.20
CA ARG A 237 23.94 5.37 -6.88
C ARG A 237 23.42 4.45 -5.78
N LEU A 238 22.60 4.98 -4.87
CA LEU A 238 21.94 4.19 -3.81
C LEU A 238 20.68 3.48 -4.32
N ASN A 239 20.05 4.02 -5.36
CA ASN A 239 18.84 3.45 -5.95
C ASN A 239 19.11 2.05 -6.52
N PHE A 240 18.12 1.18 -6.43
CA PHE A 240 18.13 -0.13 -7.07
C PHE A 240 16.70 -0.55 -7.40
N ASP A 241 16.56 -1.43 -8.39
CA ASP A 241 15.26 -1.93 -8.81
C ASP A 241 14.54 -2.60 -7.64
N ARG A 242 13.24 -2.33 -7.48
CA ARG A 242 12.37 -2.89 -6.43
C ARG A 242 12.62 -2.38 -4.99
N LEU A 243 13.31 -1.25 -4.79
CA LEU A 243 13.55 -0.66 -3.46
C LEU A 243 12.29 -0.52 -2.57
N PHE A 244 11.13 -0.19 -3.16
CA PHE A 244 9.85 -0.06 -2.44
C PHE A 244 8.90 -1.26 -2.64
N SER A 245 9.23 -2.17 -3.55
CA SER A 245 8.34 -3.24 -4.03
C SER A 245 7.76 -4.03 -2.87
N ARG A 246 8.61 -4.49 -1.93
CA ARG A 246 8.13 -5.32 -0.84
C ARG A 246 7.10 -4.59 0.04
N VAL A 247 7.37 -3.33 0.41
CA VAL A 247 6.46 -2.52 1.25
C VAL A 247 5.12 -2.33 0.56
N ASP A 248 5.13 -2.00 -0.73
CA ASP A 248 3.93 -1.77 -1.52
C ASP A 248 3.12 -3.07 -1.72
N SER A 249 3.83 -4.20 -1.84
CA SER A 249 3.25 -5.51 -2.07
C SER A 249 2.53 -6.11 -0.85
N VAL A 250 2.84 -5.64 0.37
CA VAL A 250 2.16 -6.09 1.59
C VAL A 250 0.73 -5.58 1.55
N LYS A 251 -0.25 -6.50 1.53
CA LYS A 251 -1.67 -6.16 1.53
C LYS A 251 -2.00 -5.34 2.79
N ASP A 252 -2.86 -4.33 2.63
CA ASP A 252 -3.43 -3.62 3.76
C ASP A 252 -4.28 -4.61 4.56
N GLY A 253 -3.95 -4.76 5.84
CA GLY A 253 -4.55 -5.78 6.69
C GLY A 253 -5.71 -5.27 7.50
N GLN A 254 -6.53 -6.20 7.97
CA GLN A 254 -7.64 -5.94 8.89
C GLN A 254 -7.17 -5.71 10.34
N PHE A 255 -6.03 -5.03 10.56
CA PHE A 255 -5.54 -4.67 11.90
C PHE A 255 -5.85 -3.22 12.29
N ASP A 256 -6.70 -2.49 11.55
CA ASP A 256 -7.13 -1.12 11.93
C ASP A 256 -7.70 -1.08 13.37
N ARG A 257 -8.35 -2.17 13.78
CA ARG A 257 -8.85 -2.35 15.14
C ARG A 257 -7.78 -2.77 16.15
N PHE A 258 -6.65 -3.34 15.75
CA PHE A 258 -5.53 -3.59 16.65
C PHE A 258 -4.97 -2.27 17.20
N LEU A 259 -4.77 -1.29 16.32
CA LEU A 259 -4.30 0.04 16.68
C LEU A 259 -5.35 0.76 17.55
N SER A 260 -6.62 0.70 17.15
CA SER A 260 -7.73 1.22 17.95
C SER A 260 -7.82 0.55 19.33
N ARG A 261 -7.51 -0.75 19.44
CA ARG A 261 -7.44 -1.48 20.72
C ARG A 261 -6.28 -1.01 21.58
N LEU A 262 -5.09 -0.78 21.02
CA LEU A 262 -3.98 -0.20 21.79
C LEU A 262 -4.34 1.15 22.43
N GLU A 263 -5.31 1.87 21.87
CA GLU A 263 -5.84 3.14 22.38
C GLU A 263 -7.05 2.99 23.34
N SER A 264 -7.69 1.82 23.37
CA SER A 264 -8.86 1.51 24.23
C SER A 264 -8.52 1.52 25.73
N LYS A 265 -9.54 1.75 26.57
CA LYS A 265 -9.43 1.67 28.04
C LYS A 265 -9.73 0.28 28.61
N GLU A 266 -10.47 -0.55 27.88
CA GLU A 266 -10.82 -1.93 28.28
C GLU A 266 -9.96 -2.91 27.49
N LEU A 267 -8.94 -3.46 28.14
CA LEU A 267 -7.92 -4.29 27.49
C LEU A 267 -7.62 -5.52 28.33
N GLY A 268 -7.52 -6.68 27.67
CA GLY A 268 -6.93 -7.88 28.26
C GLY A 268 -5.45 -7.64 28.62
N ALA A 269 -4.94 -8.40 29.58
CA ALA A 269 -3.60 -8.20 30.15
C ALA A 269 -2.47 -8.17 29.09
N VAL A 270 -2.56 -9.00 28.04
CA VAL A 270 -1.57 -9.08 26.96
C VAL A 270 -1.56 -7.81 26.10
N THR A 271 -2.73 -7.25 25.80
CA THR A 271 -2.84 -6.02 25.00
C THR A 271 -2.37 -4.78 25.78
N VAL A 272 -2.53 -4.78 27.11
CA VAL A 272 -1.92 -3.77 27.98
C VAL A 272 -0.40 -3.82 27.89
N GLN A 273 0.21 -5.01 27.95
CA GLN A 273 1.66 -5.16 27.81
C GLN A 273 2.17 -4.67 26.46
N ALA A 274 1.45 -4.96 25.36
CA ALA A 274 1.81 -4.47 24.04
C ALA A 274 1.75 -2.93 23.96
N ARG A 275 0.70 -2.32 24.51
CA ARG A 275 0.56 -0.86 24.60
C ARG A 275 1.69 -0.24 25.42
N ASP A 276 2.03 -0.84 26.56
CA ASP A 276 3.08 -0.34 27.44
C ASP A 276 4.47 -0.47 26.78
N ALA A 277 4.70 -1.54 25.99
CA ALA A 277 5.90 -1.69 25.17
C ALA A 277 6.05 -0.56 24.12
N VAL A 278 4.96 -0.23 23.39
CA VAL A 278 4.96 0.88 22.41
C VAL A 278 5.20 2.22 23.11
N ARG A 279 4.52 2.48 24.23
CA ARG A 279 4.68 3.72 25.01
C ARG A 279 6.09 3.87 25.57
N LEU A 280 6.65 2.78 26.11
CA LEU A 280 8.01 2.76 26.61
C LEU A 280 9.02 3.05 25.49
N TRP A 281 8.82 2.45 24.33
CA TRP A 281 9.65 2.72 23.15
C TRP A 281 9.56 4.18 22.67
N GLY A 282 8.36 4.77 22.66
CA GLY A 282 8.18 6.18 22.31
C GLY A 282 8.91 7.12 23.28
N THR A 283 8.85 6.82 24.58
CA THR A 283 9.33 7.73 25.64
C THR A 283 10.81 7.54 26.01
N LYS A 284 11.31 6.31 26.06
CA LYS A 284 12.65 5.99 26.56
C LYS A 284 13.61 5.66 25.41
N GLY A 285 14.75 6.34 25.36
CA GLY A 285 15.84 6.03 24.42
C GLY A 285 16.57 4.73 24.77
N GLY A 286 17.33 4.18 23.82
CA GLY A 286 18.09 2.93 24.03
C GLY A 286 17.27 1.66 23.91
N ILE A 287 16.03 1.73 23.40
CA ILE A 287 15.10 0.61 23.30
C ILE A 287 14.71 0.40 21.84
N VAL A 288 14.78 -0.87 21.40
CA VAL A 288 14.22 -1.32 20.13
C VAL A 288 12.85 -1.92 20.41
N LEU A 289 11.82 -1.46 19.70
CA LEU A 289 10.52 -2.13 19.72
C LEU A 289 10.61 -3.38 18.84
N HIS A 290 10.47 -4.56 19.44
CA HIS A 290 10.59 -5.83 18.74
C HIS A 290 9.24 -6.54 18.63
N ILE A 291 8.74 -6.67 17.41
CA ILE A 291 7.53 -7.43 17.07
C ILE A 291 7.92 -8.87 16.72
N SER A 292 7.71 -9.79 17.65
CA SER A 292 7.99 -11.21 17.46
C SER A 292 6.70 -11.97 17.17
N GLY A 293 6.74 -12.97 16.30
CA GLY A 293 5.54 -13.75 16.01
C GLY A 293 5.78 -14.95 15.12
N LYS A 294 4.93 -15.97 15.27
CA LYS A 294 4.91 -17.18 14.44
C LYS A 294 4.85 -16.82 12.93
N PRO A 295 5.39 -17.64 12.02
CA PRO A 295 5.21 -17.43 10.59
C PRO A 295 3.72 -17.30 10.25
N GLY A 296 3.35 -16.39 9.35
CA GLY A 296 1.94 -16.20 8.97
C GLY A 296 1.04 -15.49 9.99
N SER A 297 1.57 -14.97 11.11
CA SER A 297 0.81 -14.20 12.12
C SER A 297 0.50 -12.74 11.74
N GLY A 298 0.97 -12.25 10.57
CA GLY A 298 0.68 -10.89 10.10
C GLY A 298 1.71 -9.82 10.50
N LYS A 299 2.95 -10.18 10.85
CA LYS A 299 4.01 -9.22 11.25
C LYS A 299 4.24 -8.08 10.26
N SER A 300 4.47 -8.40 8.97
CA SER A 300 4.70 -7.40 7.92
C SER A 300 3.50 -6.47 7.75
N THR A 301 2.29 -7.03 7.86
CA THR A 301 1.05 -6.28 7.80
C THR A 301 0.94 -5.31 8.97
N LEU A 302 1.22 -5.76 10.19
CA LEU A 302 1.27 -4.88 11.36
C LEU A 302 2.37 -3.82 11.23
N MET A 303 3.55 -4.18 10.72
CA MET A 303 4.66 -3.24 10.53
C MET A 303 4.28 -2.13 9.55
N LYS A 304 3.60 -2.47 8.44
CA LYS A 304 3.09 -1.50 7.46
C LYS A 304 2.11 -0.54 8.14
N LEU A 305 1.14 -1.08 8.85
CA LEU A 305 0.10 -0.30 9.54
C LEU A 305 0.68 0.59 10.64
N LEU A 306 1.59 0.09 11.49
CA LEU A 306 2.29 0.91 12.49
C LEU A 306 3.03 2.08 11.85
N SER A 307 3.72 1.84 10.74
CA SER A 307 4.47 2.87 10.04
C SER A 307 3.60 3.95 9.38
N GLN A 308 2.29 3.73 9.26
CA GLN A 308 1.31 4.61 8.63
C GLN A 308 0.26 5.15 9.63
N ASN A 309 0.22 4.62 10.84
CA ASN A 309 -0.80 4.97 11.83
C ASN A 309 -0.62 6.39 12.38
N GLU A 310 -1.72 7.16 12.37
CA GLU A 310 -1.73 8.55 12.83
C GLU A 310 -1.43 8.68 14.34
N GLY A 311 -2.00 7.83 15.20
CA GLY A 311 -1.76 7.88 16.65
C GLY A 311 -0.31 7.59 17.04
N LEU A 312 0.35 6.66 16.35
CA LEU A 312 1.80 6.42 16.52
C LEU A 312 2.61 7.58 15.96
N HIS A 313 2.19 8.15 14.83
CA HIS A 313 2.80 9.33 14.25
C HIS A 313 2.76 10.52 15.23
N ASP A 314 1.66 10.73 15.95
CA ASP A 314 1.53 11.76 16.98
C ASP A 314 2.47 11.52 18.17
N THR A 315 2.60 10.26 18.60
CA THR A 315 3.54 9.88 19.65
C THR A 315 4.99 10.17 19.23
N LEU A 316 5.36 9.81 17.99
CA LEU A 316 6.68 10.07 17.44
C LEU A 316 6.93 11.56 17.18
N THR A 317 5.90 12.31 16.78
CA THR A 317 5.98 13.77 16.59
C THR A 317 6.18 14.48 17.93
N THR A 318 5.49 14.02 18.99
CA THR A 318 5.70 14.50 20.36
C THR A 318 7.13 14.25 20.83
N TRP A 319 7.66 13.03 20.60
CA TRP A 319 9.05 12.71 20.87
C TRP A 319 10.02 13.57 20.04
N ALA A 320 9.68 13.89 18.79
CA ALA A 320 10.54 14.68 17.92
C ALA A 320 10.72 16.12 18.41
N GLY A 321 9.80 16.63 19.25
CA GLY A 321 9.96 17.91 19.96
C GLY A 321 10.08 19.10 19.02
N GLY A 322 9.28 19.13 17.95
CA GLY A 322 9.28 20.19 16.94
C GLY A 322 10.35 20.05 15.85
N LYS A 323 11.19 19.01 15.91
CA LYS A 323 12.11 18.64 14.82
C LYS A 323 11.39 17.83 13.74
N LYS A 324 11.91 17.83 12.50
CA LYS A 324 11.33 17.08 11.39
C LYS A 324 11.51 15.58 11.62
N LEU A 325 10.41 14.85 11.72
CA LEU A 325 10.42 13.40 11.78
C LEU A 325 10.75 12.82 10.41
N VAL A 326 11.78 11.97 10.35
CA VAL A 326 12.22 11.23 9.16
C VAL A 326 11.90 9.76 9.39
N ILE A 327 11.08 9.19 8.51
CA ILE A 327 10.68 7.78 8.60
C ILE A 327 11.28 7.03 7.41
N ALA A 328 11.98 5.94 7.69
CA ALA A 328 12.44 5.00 6.67
C ALA A 328 11.91 3.59 6.96
N ARG A 329 11.50 2.90 5.90
CA ARG A 329 10.87 1.58 5.95
C ARG A 329 11.68 0.61 5.12
N LEU A 330 12.10 -0.50 5.71
CA LEU A 330 12.72 -1.59 4.98
C LEU A 330 12.04 -2.89 5.36
N PHE A 331 11.57 -3.61 4.34
CA PHE A 331 10.94 -4.90 4.53
C PHE A 331 11.79 -5.90 3.77
N PHE A 332 12.50 -6.77 4.49
CA PHE A 332 13.24 -7.83 3.84
C PHE A 332 12.30 -8.80 3.13
N TRP A 333 12.78 -9.38 2.05
CA TRP A 333 12.05 -10.38 1.29
C TRP A 333 12.99 -11.47 0.82
N ASN A 334 12.99 -12.62 1.48
CA ASN A 334 13.88 -13.73 1.15
C ASN A 334 13.62 -14.33 -0.26
N ALA A 335 12.39 -14.19 -0.76
CA ALA A 335 12.03 -14.58 -2.13
C ALA A 335 12.33 -13.47 -3.16
N GLY A 336 12.85 -12.32 -2.72
CA GLY A 336 13.17 -11.17 -3.54
C GLY A 336 14.54 -11.25 -4.21
N SER A 337 14.91 -10.15 -4.84
CA SER A 337 16.24 -9.92 -5.39
C SER A 337 17.34 -10.07 -4.33
N PRO A 338 18.61 -10.32 -4.71
CA PRO A 338 19.72 -10.38 -3.76
C PRO A 338 19.84 -9.15 -2.86
N LEU A 339 19.43 -7.97 -3.33
CA LEU A 339 19.42 -6.74 -2.53
C LEU A 339 18.27 -6.73 -1.51
N GLU A 340 17.08 -7.23 -1.84
CA GLU A 340 15.92 -7.31 -0.92
C GLU A 340 16.14 -8.25 0.27
N LYS A 341 17.17 -9.10 0.23
CA LYS A 341 17.53 -10.05 1.30
C LYS A 341 18.94 -9.87 1.87
N SER A 342 19.65 -8.77 1.58
CA SER A 342 21.03 -8.56 2.04
C SER A 342 21.21 -7.31 2.90
N LEU A 343 22.31 -7.27 3.67
CA LEU A 343 22.71 -6.08 4.43
C LEU A 343 23.01 -4.89 3.51
N GLU A 344 23.46 -5.17 2.28
CA GLU A 344 23.69 -4.13 1.28
C GLU A 344 22.40 -3.40 0.93
N GLY A 345 21.32 -4.14 0.63
CA GLY A 345 20.02 -3.54 0.35
C GLY A 345 19.42 -2.83 1.56
N LEU A 346 19.69 -3.32 2.78
CA LEU A 346 19.32 -2.63 4.02
C LEU A 346 19.95 -1.22 4.08
N TYR A 347 21.26 -1.13 3.91
CA TYR A 347 21.96 0.15 3.98
C TYR A 347 21.53 1.08 2.84
N ARG A 348 21.46 0.58 1.60
CA ARG A 348 20.99 1.36 0.45
C ARG A 348 19.60 1.93 0.67
N SER A 349 18.66 1.10 1.13
CA SER A 349 17.28 1.52 1.33
C SER A 349 17.15 2.60 2.42
N ILE A 350 17.84 2.42 3.55
CA ILE A 350 17.82 3.43 4.64
C ILE A 350 18.49 4.72 4.16
N LEU A 351 19.70 4.65 3.61
CA LEU A 351 20.43 5.82 3.12
C LEU A 351 19.63 6.58 2.07
N PHE A 352 19.05 5.88 1.09
CA PHE A 352 18.24 6.49 0.04
C PHE A 352 17.02 7.22 0.62
N GLN A 353 16.22 6.53 1.45
CA GLN A 353 15.00 7.11 2.01
C GLN A 353 15.27 8.28 2.96
N VAL A 354 16.35 8.21 3.74
CA VAL A 354 16.71 9.26 4.69
C VAL A 354 17.30 10.45 3.94
N LEU A 355 18.31 10.27 3.09
CA LEU A 355 18.96 11.37 2.36
C LEU A 355 18.01 12.09 1.39
N ARG A 356 16.98 11.39 0.87
CA ARG A 356 15.91 12.04 0.10
C ARG A 356 15.08 13.00 0.96
N GLN A 357 14.93 12.75 2.26
CA GLN A 357 14.15 13.58 3.19
C GLN A 357 15.00 14.66 3.90
N CYS A 358 16.32 14.45 4.01
CA CYS A 358 17.29 15.39 4.55
C CYS A 358 18.51 15.52 3.62
N PRO A 359 18.39 16.23 2.49
CA PRO A 359 19.44 16.35 1.48
C PRO A 359 20.75 16.93 2.03
N ASP A 360 20.65 17.80 3.03
CA ASP A 360 21.75 18.48 3.70
C ASP A 360 22.70 17.51 4.44
N LEU A 361 22.25 16.30 4.77
CA LEU A 361 23.11 15.26 5.36
C LEU A 361 23.94 14.50 4.31
N ALA A 362 23.59 14.56 3.03
CA ALA A 362 24.25 13.75 1.99
C ALA A 362 25.75 14.03 1.88
N ASP A 363 26.12 15.31 1.99
CA ASP A 363 27.52 15.76 1.94
C ASP A 363 28.36 15.26 3.13
N HIS A 364 27.74 15.15 4.31
CA HIS A 364 28.41 14.66 5.51
C HIS A 364 28.56 13.14 5.48
N VAL A 365 27.53 12.44 5.00
CA VAL A 365 27.49 10.98 4.94
C VAL A 365 28.39 10.44 3.81
N PHE A 366 28.49 11.17 2.70
CA PHE A 366 29.34 10.82 1.55
C PHE A 366 30.30 11.95 1.17
N PRO A 367 31.31 12.27 2.00
CA PRO A 367 32.22 13.39 1.74
C PRO A 367 33.04 13.22 0.46
N GLN A 368 33.34 11.98 0.08
CA GLN A 368 34.11 11.67 -1.13
C GLN A 368 33.32 11.93 -2.43
N SER A 369 31.99 12.04 -2.37
CA SER A 369 31.16 12.30 -3.55
C SER A 369 31.43 13.67 -4.19
N LYS A 370 31.86 14.66 -3.38
CA LYS A 370 32.25 16.01 -3.84
C LYS A 370 33.46 16.02 -4.77
N HIS A 371 34.37 15.06 -4.62
CA HIS A 371 35.59 14.95 -5.42
C HIS A 371 35.41 14.05 -6.64
N GLN A 372 34.38 13.20 -6.65
CA GLN A 372 34.09 12.30 -7.77
C GLN A 372 33.24 13.00 -8.85
N SER A 373 32.44 14.00 -8.50
CA SER A 373 31.67 14.82 -9.44
C SER A 373 32.52 15.62 -10.44
N SER A 374 33.80 15.88 -10.15
CA SER A 374 34.72 16.58 -11.05
C SER A 374 35.44 15.68 -12.07
N ASN A 375 35.43 14.35 -11.89
CA ASN A 375 36.18 13.39 -12.72
C ASN A 375 35.28 12.47 -13.58
N TYR A 376 33.99 12.82 -13.74
CA TYR A 376 33.00 11.97 -14.43
C TYR A 376 33.17 11.92 -15.96
N GLU A 377 34.24 12.48 -16.52
CA GLU A 377 34.49 12.59 -17.97
C GLU A 377 34.80 11.25 -18.69
N GLN A 378 34.88 10.10 -18.02
CA GLN A 378 35.44 8.88 -18.67
C GLN A 378 34.59 7.61 -18.66
N HIS A 379 33.42 7.55 -18.02
CA HIS A 379 32.62 6.31 -18.02
C HIS A 379 31.13 6.57 -18.25
N THR A 380 30.74 6.63 -19.53
CA THR A 380 29.40 6.20 -19.94
C THR A 380 29.30 4.68 -19.72
N SER A 381 28.23 4.25 -19.03
CA SER A 381 27.80 2.84 -18.90
C SER A 381 28.47 1.99 -17.80
N SER A 382 28.42 2.45 -16.55
CA SER A 382 28.07 1.63 -15.37
C SER A 382 28.13 2.51 -14.12
N SER A 383 27.00 2.73 -13.47
CA SER A 383 26.97 3.33 -12.12
C SER A 383 27.79 2.41 -11.21
N ILE A 384 29.01 2.82 -10.82
CA ILE A 384 29.81 2.05 -9.87
C ILE A 384 29.04 2.08 -8.55
N SER A 385 28.35 0.98 -8.28
CA SER A 385 27.67 0.73 -7.02
C SER A 385 28.60 0.98 -5.83
N TYR A 386 28.10 1.60 -4.77
CA TYR A 386 28.86 1.73 -3.53
C TYR A 386 29.26 0.35 -3.02
N ARG A 387 30.51 0.20 -2.59
CA ARG A 387 30.98 -1.04 -1.95
C ARG A 387 30.36 -1.16 -0.57
N GLN A 388 30.23 -2.39 -0.08
CA GLN A 388 29.60 -2.68 1.21
C GLN A 388 30.21 -1.90 2.39
N PHE A 389 31.53 -1.72 2.42
CA PHE A 389 32.19 -0.97 3.49
C PHE A 389 31.87 0.54 3.43
N GLU A 390 31.68 1.09 2.23
CA GLU A 390 31.32 2.51 2.05
C GLU A 390 29.90 2.75 2.57
N LEU A 391 28.98 1.82 2.26
CA LEU A 391 27.60 1.86 2.76
C LEU A 391 27.53 1.72 4.28
N GLN A 392 28.34 0.81 4.85
CA GLN A 392 28.40 0.65 6.31
C GLN A 392 28.94 1.92 7.00
N ASN A 393 30.04 2.48 6.50
CA ASN A 393 30.59 3.73 7.03
C ASN A 393 29.61 4.90 6.89
N ALA A 394 28.93 5.00 5.74
CA ALA A 394 27.88 5.98 5.51
C ALA A 394 26.73 5.83 6.53
N MET A 395 26.31 4.60 6.83
CA MET A 395 25.29 4.35 7.85
C MET A 395 25.75 4.77 9.25
N GLU A 396 26.99 4.49 9.62
CA GLU A 396 27.56 4.91 10.90
C GLU A 396 27.59 6.45 11.03
N LEU A 397 28.06 7.15 10.00
CA LEU A 397 28.05 8.61 9.92
C LEU A 397 26.63 9.19 9.96
N LEU A 398 25.68 8.56 9.25
CA LEU A 398 24.29 8.97 9.24
C LEU A 398 23.70 8.91 10.66
N ILE A 399 23.85 7.77 11.36
CA ILE A 399 23.33 7.60 12.72
C ILE A 399 23.98 8.58 13.69
N GLN A 400 25.27 8.89 13.54
CA GLN A 400 25.98 9.87 14.35
C GLN A 400 25.54 11.32 14.08
N SER A 401 25.05 11.61 12.87
CA SER A 401 24.56 12.95 12.48
C SER A 401 23.31 13.38 13.26
N PHE A 402 22.51 12.42 13.73
CA PHE A 402 21.34 12.70 14.56
C PHE A 402 21.77 13.07 15.97
N THR A 403 21.99 14.36 16.20
CA THR A 403 22.37 14.93 17.49
C THR A 403 21.26 15.81 18.07
N LYS A 404 21.50 16.40 19.26
CA LYS A 404 20.56 17.33 19.90
C LYS A 404 20.19 18.50 18.98
N HIS A 405 21.18 19.03 18.27
CA HIS A 405 21.09 20.22 17.42
C HIS A 405 20.66 19.89 15.99
N CYS A 406 20.66 18.62 15.60
CA CYS A 406 20.13 18.19 14.33
C CYS A 406 18.63 18.54 14.23
N ASP A 407 18.21 19.07 13.08
CA ASP A 407 16.82 19.43 12.82
C ASP A 407 15.91 18.24 12.51
N TYR A 408 16.48 17.03 12.54
CA TYR A 408 15.83 15.79 12.17
C TYR A 408 15.79 14.79 13.34
N ARG A 409 14.79 13.90 13.30
CA ARG A 409 14.63 12.76 14.22
C ARG A 409 14.31 11.53 13.39
N LEU A 410 15.05 10.44 13.61
CA LEU A 410 14.96 9.26 12.75
C LEU A 410 14.09 8.18 13.38
N CYS A 411 13.12 7.67 12.63
CA CYS A 411 12.39 6.44 12.97
C CYS A 411 12.58 5.40 11.87
N LEU A 412 13.13 4.25 12.22
CA LEU A 412 13.35 3.12 11.33
C LEU A 412 12.33 2.02 11.61
N PHE A 413 11.67 1.55 10.55
CA PHE A 413 10.85 0.33 10.57
C PHE A 413 11.56 -0.74 9.73
N VAL A 414 12.04 -1.81 10.38
CA VAL A 414 12.81 -2.88 9.75
C VAL A 414 12.07 -4.20 9.92
N ASP A 415 11.31 -4.60 8.90
CA ASP A 415 10.50 -5.82 8.91
C ASP A 415 11.31 -7.04 8.46
N GLY A 416 11.14 -8.16 9.16
CA GLY A 416 11.59 -9.47 8.71
C GLY A 416 13.09 -9.69 8.85
N LEU A 417 13.69 -9.46 10.02
CA LEU A 417 15.13 -9.73 10.22
C LEU A 417 15.53 -11.18 9.93
N ASP A 418 14.61 -12.14 10.11
CA ASP A 418 14.76 -13.56 9.77
C ASP A 418 14.68 -13.87 8.26
N GLU A 419 14.45 -12.86 7.43
CA GLU A 419 14.46 -12.96 5.96
C GLU A 419 15.84 -12.62 5.38
N LEU A 420 16.78 -12.12 6.19
CA LEU A 420 18.15 -11.85 5.75
C LEU A 420 18.82 -13.14 5.28
N ASP A 421 19.46 -13.09 4.12
CA ASP A 421 20.31 -14.15 3.59
C ASP A 421 21.62 -14.20 4.39
N GLY A 422 21.57 -14.92 5.50
CA GLY A 422 22.64 -15.00 6.49
C GLY A 422 22.43 -16.17 7.44
N LYS A 423 23.43 -16.41 8.29
CA LYS A 423 23.38 -17.47 9.31
C LYS A 423 23.06 -16.86 10.68
N SER A 424 22.90 -17.71 11.70
CA SER A 424 22.65 -17.29 13.10
C SER A 424 23.59 -16.19 13.60
N HIS A 425 24.87 -16.24 13.22
CA HIS A 425 25.83 -15.19 13.59
C HIS A 425 25.50 -13.82 12.97
N ASP A 426 25.05 -13.80 11.71
CA ASP A 426 24.69 -12.56 11.00
C ASP A 426 23.42 -11.94 11.57
N TYR A 427 22.45 -12.78 11.95
CA TYR A 427 21.24 -12.35 12.66
C TYR A 427 21.56 -11.67 13.98
N GLN A 428 22.44 -12.28 14.79
CA GLN A 428 22.88 -11.68 16.05
C GLN A 428 23.67 -10.39 15.83
N LYS A 429 24.52 -10.33 14.80
CA LYS A 429 25.31 -9.13 14.47
C LYS A 429 24.40 -7.98 14.08
N LEU A 430 23.44 -8.21 13.19
CA LEU A 430 22.45 -7.20 12.78
C LEU A 430 21.61 -6.73 13.98
N ALA A 431 21.14 -7.66 14.81
CA ALA A 431 20.36 -7.32 16.01
C ALA A 431 21.15 -6.43 16.98
N LYS A 432 22.44 -6.74 17.20
CA LYS A 432 23.32 -5.93 18.04
C LYS A 432 23.53 -4.53 17.46
N GLN A 433 23.75 -4.45 16.15
CA GLN A 433 23.92 -3.18 15.44
C GLN A 433 22.66 -2.29 15.52
N LEU A 434 21.47 -2.86 15.31
CA LEU A 434 20.21 -2.13 15.49
C LEU A 434 20.04 -1.63 16.93
N ARG A 435 20.38 -2.46 17.92
CA ARG A 435 20.34 -2.05 19.33
C ARG A 435 21.34 -0.94 19.63
N GLU A 436 22.55 -1.00 19.06
CA GLU A 436 23.56 0.04 19.18
C GLU A 436 23.08 1.36 18.58
N TRP A 437 22.47 1.34 17.39
CA TRP A 437 21.88 2.54 16.79
C TRP A 437 20.75 3.13 17.64
N ALA A 438 19.92 2.29 18.27
CA ALA A 438 18.85 2.72 19.16
C ALA A 438 19.36 3.36 20.47
N THR A 439 20.65 3.22 20.82
CA THR A 439 21.25 3.96 21.95
C THR A 439 21.29 5.46 21.70
N ASN A 440 21.29 5.89 20.43
CA ASN A 440 21.13 7.29 20.09
C ASN A 440 19.69 7.74 20.47
N PRO A 441 19.51 8.69 21.40
CA PRO A 441 18.18 9.12 21.86
C PRO A 441 17.33 9.78 20.77
N TYR A 442 17.95 10.18 19.65
CA TYR A 442 17.36 10.83 18.48
C TYR A 442 17.01 9.85 17.34
N VAL A 443 17.23 8.55 17.58
CA VAL A 443 16.86 7.45 16.69
C VAL A 443 15.87 6.54 17.42
N ARG A 444 14.83 6.11 16.71
CA ARG A 444 13.87 5.08 17.12
C ARG A 444 13.87 3.96 16.12
N ILE A 445 13.85 2.73 16.60
CA ILE A 445 13.86 1.54 15.75
C ILE A 445 12.75 0.61 16.20
N CYS A 446 11.89 0.26 15.26
CA CYS A 446 10.91 -0.80 15.36
C CYS A 446 11.30 -1.90 14.38
N THR A 447 11.35 -3.14 14.85
CA THR A 447 11.76 -4.27 14.01
C THR A 447 10.89 -5.49 14.26
N SER A 448 10.78 -6.37 13.26
CA SER A 448 10.07 -7.64 13.40
C SER A 448 10.95 -8.83 13.05
N SER A 449 10.66 -9.96 13.69
CA SER A 449 11.26 -11.25 13.32
C SER A 449 10.42 -12.44 13.79
N ARG A 450 10.72 -13.63 13.29
CA ARG A 450 10.33 -14.90 13.91
C ARG A 450 10.93 -15.03 15.32
N PRO A 451 10.39 -15.88 16.21
CA PRO A 451 10.86 -16.02 17.59
C PRO A 451 12.20 -16.80 17.68
N TYR A 452 13.20 -16.41 16.90
CA TYR A 452 14.53 -16.99 16.90
C TYR A 452 15.33 -16.50 18.12
N HIS A 453 16.12 -17.39 18.70
CA HIS A 453 16.88 -17.13 19.92
C HIS A 453 17.87 -15.96 19.76
N GLU A 454 18.44 -15.83 18.55
CA GLU A 454 19.35 -14.80 18.11
C GLU A 454 18.81 -13.38 18.34
N PHE A 455 17.52 -13.16 18.11
CA PHE A 455 16.85 -11.87 18.30
C PHE A 455 16.34 -11.70 19.73
N HIS A 456 15.79 -12.78 20.32
CA HIS A 456 15.21 -12.75 21.66
C HIS A 456 16.22 -12.40 22.75
N HIS A 457 17.46 -12.89 22.62
CA HIS A 457 18.53 -12.58 23.56
C HIS A 457 18.98 -11.10 23.47
N VAL A 458 18.98 -10.53 22.26
CA VAL A 458 19.57 -9.19 22.03
C VAL A 458 18.63 -8.05 22.41
N PHE A 459 17.36 -8.11 22.02
CA PHE A 459 16.40 -7.01 22.22
C PHE A 459 15.74 -6.99 23.61
N GLY A 460 15.81 -8.08 24.37
CA GLY A 460 15.19 -8.17 25.70
C GLY A 460 13.65 -8.19 25.66
N LYS A 461 13.01 -8.50 26.80
CA LYS A 461 11.55 -8.73 26.88
C LYS A 461 10.72 -7.46 27.02
N ILE A 462 11.32 -6.36 27.49
CA ILE A 462 10.58 -5.20 28.00
C ILE A 462 9.81 -4.46 26.88
N ALA A 463 10.36 -4.36 25.68
CA ALA A 463 9.70 -3.74 24.53
C ALA A 463 9.43 -4.75 23.42
N ARG A 464 8.96 -5.95 23.80
CA ARG A 464 8.61 -7.01 22.87
C ARG A 464 7.11 -7.21 22.80
N ILE A 465 6.60 -7.31 21.58
CA ILE A 465 5.21 -7.65 21.31
C ILE A 465 5.19 -9.04 20.67
N ASN A 466 4.55 -10.00 21.32
CA ASN A 466 4.30 -11.32 20.74
C ASN A 466 2.98 -11.26 19.95
N LEU A 467 3.08 -11.04 18.64
CA LEU A 467 1.91 -10.72 17.80
C LEU A 467 0.85 -11.83 17.81
N HIS A 468 1.27 -13.09 17.78
CA HIS A 468 0.39 -14.25 17.79
C HIS A 468 -0.43 -14.42 19.09
N GLU A 469 -0.15 -13.64 20.14
CA GLU A 469 -0.97 -13.63 21.37
C GLU A 469 -2.04 -12.53 21.34
N LEU A 470 -2.09 -11.73 20.26
CA LEU A 470 -2.92 -10.52 20.14
C LEU A 470 -3.87 -10.56 18.95
N THR A 471 -3.69 -11.54 18.05
CA THR A 471 -4.39 -11.66 16.78
C THR A 471 -5.75 -12.34 16.91
N ASP A 472 -6.05 -13.03 18.02
CA ASP A 472 -7.30 -13.77 18.22
C ASP A 472 -8.57 -12.96 17.89
N PRO A 473 -8.74 -11.70 18.35
CA PRO A 473 -9.96 -10.95 18.05
C PRO A 473 -10.10 -10.60 16.56
N ASP A 474 -8.98 -10.31 15.88
CA ASP A 474 -9.01 -9.99 14.45
C ASP A 474 -9.25 -11.27 13.62
N ILE A 475 -8.68 -12.40 14.05
CA ILE A 475 -8.92 -13.72 13.44
C ILE A 475 -10.40 -14.11 13.57
N TYR A 476 -10.98 -13.94 14.76
CA TYR A 476 -12.39 -14.23 15.00
C TYR A 476 -13.29 -13.43 14.06
N GLU A 477 -13.08 -12.11 13.99
CA GLU A 477 -13.90 -11.24 13.15
C GLU A 477 -13.74 -11.56 11.66
N PHE A 478 -12.50 -11.80 11.22
CA PHE A 478 -12.20 -12.23 9.86
C PHE A 478 -12.92 -13.54 9.51
N SER A 479 -12.80 -14.56 10.35
CA SER A 479 -13.40 -15.88 10.13
C SER A 479 -14.93 -15.81 10.18
N HIS A 480 -15.49 -15.13 11.17
CA HIS A 480 -16.94 -14.95 11.29
C HIS A 480 -17.52 -14.28 10.04
N LYS A 481 -16.88 -13.20 9.57
CA LYS A 481 -17.33 -12.49 8.37
C LYS A 481 -17.33 -13.40 7.13
N ILE A 482 -16.24 -14.14 6.89
CA ILE A 482 -16.16 -15.03 5.73
C ILE A 482 -17.24 -16.12 5.75
N LEU A 483 -17.43 -16.76 6.91
CA LEU A 483 -18.42 -17.82 7.06
C LEU A 483 -19.84 -17.27 6.92
N MET A 484 -20.12 -16.11 7.51
CA MET A 484 -21.41 -15.43 7.42
C MET A 484 -21.74 -14.98 5.99
N ASP A 485 -20.77 -14.42 5.26
CA ASP A 485 -20.94 -13.98 3.87
C ASP A 485 -21.21 -15.17 2.92
N SER A 486 -20.78 -16.37 3.30
CA SER A 486 -20.96 -17.60 2.51
C SER A 486 -22.24 -18.37 2.86
N ASN A 487 -22.87 -18.07 4.00
CA ASN A 487 -24.04 -18.78 4.48
C ASN A 487 -25.31 -18.23 3.81
N ASP A 488 -26.03 -19.09 3.10
CA ASP A 488 -27.33 -18.80 2.49
C ASP A 488 -28.51 -18.98 3.48
N GLY A 489 -28.21 -19.27 4.74
CA GLY A 489 -29.17 -19.44 5.83
C GLY A 489 -29.36 -20.89 6.29
N HIS A 490 -28.60 -21.85 5.74
CA HIS A 490 -28.68 -23.25 6.19
C HIS A 490 -28.01 -23.52 7.54
N LEU A 491 -27.03 -22.70 7.94
CA LEU A 491 -26.48 -22.71 9.30
C LEU A 491 -27.10 -21.60 10.16
N GLU A 492 -27.36 -21.92 11.42
CA GLU A 492 -27.82 -20.94 12.40
C GLU A 492 -26.70 -19.94 12.73
N PRO A 493 -27.01 -18.66 13.05
CA PRO A 493 -26.00 -17.68 13.39
C PRO A 493 -25.08 -18.11 14.56
N GLU A 494 -25.61 -18.86 15.52
CA GLU A 494 -24.83 -19.39 16.65
C GLU A 494 -23.81 -20.45 16.21
N GLU A 495 -24.15 -21.28 15.22
CA GLU A 495 -23.23 -22.27 14.64
C GLU A 495 -22.05 -21.58 13.96
N ILE A 496 -22.29 -20.49 13.23
CA ILE A 496 -21.23 -19.68 12.61
C ILE A 496 -20.32 -19.06 13.68
N HIS A 497 -20.90 -18.56 14.77
CA HIS A 497 -20.12 -18.05 15.91
C HIS A 497 -19.23 -19.14 16.52
N ASN A 498 -19.74 -20.37 16.65
CA ASN A 498 -18.98 -21.50 17.18
C ASN A 498 -17.80 -21.86 16.25
N LEU A 499 -18.06 -22.03 14.95
CA LEU A 499 -17.02 -22.31 13.96
C LEU A 499 -15.93 -21.21 13.95
N ALA A 500 -16.32 -19.93 14.01
CA ALA A 500 -15.36 -18.83 14.08
C ALA A 500 -14.50 -18.87 15.36
N ARG A 501 -15.08 -19.22 16.51
CA ARG A 501 -14.33 -19.42 17.77
C ARG A 501 -13.37 -20.59 17.68
N GLU A 502 -13.79 -21.70 17.10
CA GLU A 502 -12.95 -22.88 16.91
C GLU A 502 -11.78 -22.61 15.96
N ILE A 503 -12.01 -21.90 14.85
CA ILE A 503 -10.94 -21.44 13.96
C ILE A 503 -9.96 -20.56 14.73
N THR A 504 -10.46 -19.61 15.52
CA THR A 504 -9.63 -18.70 16.31
C THR A 504 -8.74 -19.49 17.26
N HIS A 505 -9.32 -20.39 18.05
CA HIS A 505 -8.58 -21.22 18.99
C HIS A 505 -7.59 -22.18 18.30
N GLY A 506 -8.00 -22.79 17.18
CA GLY A 506 -7.16 -23.71 16.39
C GLY A 506 -5.98 -23.03 15.72
N SER A 507 -6.10 -21.73 15.39
CA SER A 507 -5.05 -20.97 14.70
C SER A 507 -3.83 -20.67 15.57
N GLU A 508 -3.96 -20.67 16.89
CA GLU A 508 -2.94 -20.21 17.85
C GLU A 508 -2.26 -18.89 17.42
N GLY A 509 -3.08 -17.96 16.92
CA GLY A 509 -2.69 -16.64 16.45
C GLY A 509 -2.05 -16.58 15.05
N VAL A 510 -2.05 -17.70 14.30
CA VAL A 510 -1.52 -17.78 12.94
C VAL A 510 -2.62 -17.46 11.92
N PHE A 511 -2.65 -16.21 11.47
CA PHE A 511 -3.59 -15.72 10.45
C PHE A 511 -3.63 -16.55 9.18
N LEU A 512 -2.47 -17.08 8.74
CA LEU A 512 -2.39 -17.91 7.55
C LEU A 512 -3.24 -19.19 7.66
N TRP A 513 -3.17 -19.84 8.82
CA TRP A 513 -3.95 -21.03 9.14
C TRP A 513 -5.43 -20.69 9.16
N ALA A 514 -5.80 -19.63 9.90
CA ALA A 514 -7.18 -19.18 10.01
C ALA A 514 -7.79 -18.81 8.65
N ARG A 515 -7.01 -18.15 7.78
CA ARG A 515 -7.42 -17.80 6.42
C ARG A 515 -7.74 -19.03 5.58
N ILE A 516 -6.85 -20.01 5.56
CA ILE A 516 -7.09 -21.22 4.75
C ILE A 516 -8.29 -21.99 5.29
N VAL A 517 -8.35 -22.24 6.59
CA VAL A 517 -9.45 -23.00 7.20
C VAL A 517 -10.79 -22.28 7.00
N ALA A 518 -10.86 -20.97 7.22
CA ALA A 518 -12.09 -20.21 7.01
C ALA A 518 -12.58 -20.29 5.56
N HIS A 519 -11.69 -20.23 4.57
CA HIS A 519 -12.05 -20.42 3.16
C HIS A 519 -12.49 -21.85 2.86
N THR A 520 -11.80 -22.87 3.39
CA THR A 520 -12.19 -24.28 3.22
C THR A 520 -13.58 -24.56 3.80
N LEU A 521 -13.91 -23.97 4.96
CA LEU A 521 -15.24 -24.11 5.54
C LEU A 521 -16.28 -23.28 4.78
N SER A 522 -15.94 -22.07 4.33
CA SER A 522 -16.80 -21.26 3.46
C SER A 522 -17.19 -22.01 2.19
N GLU A 523 -16.25 -22.73 1.56
CA GLU A 523 -16.58 -23.63 0.45
C GLU A 523 -17.49 -24.77 0.89
N GLY A 524 -17.24 -25.40 2.03
CA GLY A 524 -18.12 -26.45 2.58
C GLY A 524 -19.56 -25.96 2.82
N ILE A 525 -19.70 -24.76 3.37
CA ILE A 525 -20.98 -24.06 3.56
C ILE A 525 -21.69 -23.88 2.21
N LEU A 526 -21.00 -23.40 1.17
CA LEU A 526 -21.60 -23.24 -0.17
C LEU A 526 -22.05 -24.58 -0.79
N HIS A 527 -21.45 -25.71 -0.39
CA HIS A 527 -21.86 -27.05 -0.82
C HIS A 527 -22.95 -27.68 0.09
N GLY A 528 -23.39 -26.98 1.13
CA GLY A 528 -24.42 -27.46 2.07
C GLY A 528 -23.89 -28.46 3.11
N ASP A 529 -22.60 -28.39 3.46
CA ASP A 529 -22.04 -29.22 4.53
C ASP A 529 -22.72 -28.91 5.89
N THR A 530 -23.09 -29.96 6.63
CA THR A 530 -23.64 -29.81 7.98
C THR A 530 -22.62 -29.22 8.97
N TYR A 531 -23.08 -28.53 10.02
CA TYR A 531 -22.22 -28.03 11.11
C TYR A 531 -21.23 -29.08 11.63
N ARG A 532 -21.69 -30.32 11.88
CA ARG A 532 -20.85 -31.41 12.38
C ARG A 532 -19.73 -31.80 11.41
N SER A 533 -19.98 -31.73 10.10
CA SER A 533 -18.97 -31.98 9.06
C SER A 533 -17.89 -30.89 9.10
N LEU A 534 -18.31 -29.62 9.22
CA LEU A 534 -17.42 -28.47 9.27
C LEU A 534 -16.57 -28.46 10.56
N GLU A 535 -17.19 -28.74 11.70
CA GLU A 535 -16.52 -28.90 13.00
C GLU A 535 -15.48 -30.03 12.93
N ALA A 536 -15.83 -31.19 12.37
CA ALA A 536 -14.90 -32.29 12.18
C ALA A 536 -13.72 -31.92 11.24
N LYS A 537 -13.94 -31.09 10.22
CA LYS A 537 -12.85 -30.58 9.36
C LYS A 537 -11.87 -29.71 10.15
N ILE A 538 -12.36 -28.85 11.04
CA ILE A 538 -11.49 -28.04 11.92
C ILE A 538 -10.66 -28.95 12.84
N LEU A 539 -11.31 -29.90 13.53
CA LEU A 539 -10.66 -30.78 14.50
C LEU A 539 -9.58 -31.68 13.87
N ASN A 540 -9.77 -32.09 12.62
CA ASN A 540 -8.79 -32.89 11.87
C ASN A 540 -7.67 -32.07 11.23
N THR A 541 -7.77 -30.73 11.28
CA THR A 541 -6.74 -29.85 10.71
C THR A 541 -5.56 -29.74 11.68
N PRO A 542 -4.31 -30.05 11.27
CA PRO A 542 -3.14 -29.89 12.13
C PRO A 542 -2.95 -28.42 12.57
N LYS A 543 -2.63 -28.21 13.84
CA LYS A 543 -2.41 -26.86 14.40
C LYS A 543 -1.04 -26.28 14.05
N ASP A 544 0.00 -27.13 13.95
CA ASP A 544 1.31 -26.68 13.51
C ASP A 544 1.27 -26.33 12.01
N LEU A 545 1.83 -25.18 11.66
CA LEU A 545 1.77 -24.68 10.29
C LEU A 545 2.54 -25.55 9.30
N THR A 546 3.61 -26.22 9.73
CA THR A 546 4.40 -27.14 8.90
C THR A 546 3.60 -28.40 8.62
N ASP A 547 3.02 -29.00 9.67
CA ASP A 547 2.16 -30.18 9.55
C ASP A 547 0.91 -29.88 8.71
N PHE A 548 0.37 -28.66 8.85
CA PHE A 548 -0.75 -28.19 8.04
C PHE A 548 -0.39 -28.06 6.55
N LEU A 549 0.77 -27.47 6.22
CA LEU A 549 1.24 -27.40 4.83
C LEU A 549 1.52 -28.79 4.27
N LEU A 550 2.06 -29.71 5.08
CA LEU A 550 2.24 -31.11 4.71
C LEU A 550 0.90 -31.79 4.45
N HIS A 551 -0.11 -31.56 5.29
CA HIS A 551 -1.46 -32.07 5.10
C HIS A 551 -2.09 -31.54 3.81
N LEU A 552 -1.99 -30.24 3.53
CA LEU A 552 -2.45 -29.65 2.27
C LEU A 552 -1.75 -30.28 1.07
N PHE A 553 -0.42 -30.41 1.12
CA PHE A 553 0.39 -31.03 0.09
C PHE A 553 -0.01 -32.49 -0.17
N GLN A 554 -0.24 -33.28 0.89
CA GLN A 554 -0.68 -34.68 0.77
C GLN A 554 -2.13 -34.82 0.28
N SER A 555 -2.98 -33.84 0.56
CA SER A 555 -4.40 -33.78 0.15
C SER A 555 -4.59 -33.48 -1.34
N ILE A 556 -3.53 -33.13 -2.08
CA ILE A 556 -3.59 -32.95 -3.53
C ILE A 556 -4.01 -34.27 -4.17
N SER A 557 -5.03 -34.20 -5.05
CA SER A 557 -5.62 -35.37 -5.70
C SER A 557 -4.55 -36.13 -6.49
N PRO A 558 -4.58 -37.47 -6.56
CA PRO A 558 -3.60 -38.24 -7.33
C PRO A 558 -3.51 -37.83 -8.81
N GLU A 559 -4.63 -37.37 -9.38
CA GLU A 559 -4.75 -36.89 -10.75
C GLU A 559 -3.99 -35.57 -10.95
N ASP A 560 -4.09 -34.65 -9.99
CA ASP A 560 -3.51 -33.30 -10.08
C ASP A 560 -2.06 -33.20 -9.59
N ARG A 561 -1.55 -34.19 -8.84
CA ARG A 561 -0.19 -34.16 -8.26
C ARG A 561 0.91 -33.86 -9.28
N GLY A 562 0.83 -34.44 -10.48
CA GLY A 562 1.81 -34.17 -11.54
C GLY A 562 1.90 -32.69 -11.88
N ARG A 563 0.75 -32.07 -12.17
CA ARG A 563 0.65 -30.64 -12.51
C ARG A 563 1.04 -29.74 -11.33
N ALA A 564 0.56 -30.08 -10.14
CA ALA A 564 0.86 -29.33 -8.92
C ALA A 564 2.36 -29.32 -8.64
N TYR A 565 3.00 -30.49 -8.68
CA TYR A 565 4.44 -30.61 -8.37
C TYR A 565 5.30 -29.94 -9.42
N LEU A 566 4.90 -30.00 -10.70
CA LEU A 566 5.59 -29.27 -11.76
C LEU A 566 5.56 -27.76 -11.48
N LEU A 567 4.39 -27.17 -11.24
CA LEU A 567 4.26 -25.74 -10.90
C LEU A 567 5.10 -25.35 -9.68
N LEU A 568 5.00 -26.12 -8.60
CA LEU A 568 5.71 -25.84 -7.34
C LEU A 568 7.23 -25.90 -7.52
N LEU A 569 7.74 -26.87 -8.31
CA LEU A 569 9.16 -26.96 -8.63
C LEU A 569 9.63 -25.85 -9.56
N THR A 570 8.87 -25.51 -10.61
CA THR A 570 9.22 -24.43 -11.52
C THR A 570 9.31 -23.08 -10.79
N LEU A 571 8.33 -22.76 -9.96
CA LEU A 571 8.31 -21.54 -9.16
C LEU A 571 9.37 -21.52 -8.05
N ARG A 572 9.79 -22.70 -7.56
CA ARG A 572 10.89 -22.81 -6.59
C ARG A 572 12.24 -22.41 -7.19
N GLU A 573 12.52 -22.83 -8.43
CA GLU A 573 13.79 -22.56 -9.12
C GLU A 573 13.89 -21.10 -9.61
N TRP A 574 12.75 -20.46 -9.89
CA TRP A 574 12.67 -19.09 -10.44
C TRP A 574 11.85 -18.12 -9.58
N PRO A 575 12.13 -17.94 -8.27
CA PRO A 575 11.30 -17.13 -7.37
C PRO A 575 11.35 -15.63 -7.66
N THR A 576 12.43 -15.15 -8.29
CA THR A 576 12.66 -13.73 -8.60
C THR A 576 12.09 -13.31 -9.95
N HIS A 577 11.89 -14.28 -10.85
CA HIS A 577 11.29 -14.08 -12.16
C HIS A 577 9.80 -14.35 -12.04
N SER A 578 9.03 -13.31 -12.27
CA SER A 578 7.58 -13.36 -12.32
C SER A 578 7.09 -14.41 -13.33
N PHE A 579 6.68 -15.57 -12.83
CA PHE A 579 6.11 -16.61 -13.68
C PHE A 579 4.74 -16.13 -14.16
N ASN A 580 4.59 -15.94 -15.47
CA ASN A 580 3.39 -15.35 -16.04
C ASN A 580 2.17 -16.28 -15.84
N ALA A 581 1.02 -15.73 -15.46
CA ALA A 581 -0.22 -16.49 -15.27
C ALA A 581 -0.63 -17.30 -16.51
N ILE A 582 -0.32 -16.83 -17.71
CA ILE A 582 -0.67 -17.50 -18.97
C ILE A 582 0.04 -18.85 -19.09
N ALA A 583 1.21 -19.03 -18.48
CA ALA A 583 1.95 -20.30 -18.56
C ALA A 583 1.17 -21.48 -17.95
N VAL A 584 0.22 -21.23 -17.03
CA VAL A 584 -0.69 -22.28 -16.51
C VAL A 584 -1.55 -22.87 -17.62
N SER A 585 -1.94 -22.06 -18.61
CA SER A 585 -2.76 -22.53 -19.73
C SER A 585 -2.02 -23.51 -20.64
N TRP A 586 -0.68 -23.54 -20.60
CA TRP A 586 0.13 -24.44 -21.42
C TRP A 586 0.47 -25.75 -20.72
N MET A 587 0.10 -25.92 -19.44
CA MET A 587 0.48 -27.13 -18.70
C MET A 587 -0.10 -28.41 -19.28
N GLU A 588 -1.30 -28.35 -19.83
CA GLU A 588 -1.93 -29.50 -20.49
C GLU A 588 -1.24 -29.82 -21.83
N ASP A 589 -0.69 -28.79 -22.48
CA ASP A 589 0.02 -28.94 -23.75
C ASP A 589 1.45 -29.48 -23.54
N LEU A 590 2.03 -29.40 -22.34
CA LEU A 590 3.39 -29.91 -22.05
C LEU A 590 3.51 -31.43 -22.19
N GLU A 591 2.39 -32.16 -22.09
CA GLU A 591 2.35 -33.60 -22.30
C GLU A 591 2.26 -33.97 -23.80
N ASP A 592 2.03 -32.98 -24.68
CA ASP A 592 2.01 -33.15 -26.13
C ASP A 592 3.43 -33.08 -26.71
N GLY A 593 3.84 -34.13 -27.42
CA GLY A 593 5.16 -34.21 -28.04
C GLY A 593 5.38 -33.20 -29.18
N ASP A 594 4.32 -32.58 -29.71
CA ASP A 594 4.41 -31.50 -30.71
C ASP A 594 4.47 -30.10 -30.05
N PHE A 595 4.42 -30.01 -28.71
CA PHE A 595 4.56 -28.73 -28.01
C PHE A 595 6.03 -28.29 -27.88
N PRO A 596 6.37 -27.01 -28.16
CA PRO A 596 5.48 -25.95 -28.62
C PRO A 596 5.08 -26.13 -30.09
N TYR A 597 3.76 -26.12 -30.35
CA TYR A 597 3.15 -26.43 -31.65
C TYR A 597 3.84 -25.76 -32.83
N ASN A 598 4.12 -26.54 -33.89
CA ASN A 598 4.66 -26.04 -35.17
C ASN A 598 3.58 -25.36 -36.03
N ARG A 599 2.86 -24.39 -35.45
CA ARG A 599 1.80 -23.59 -36.11
C ARG A 599 2.18 -22.10 -36.17
N PRO A 600 1.62 -21.32 -37.10
CA PRO A 600 1.83 -19.88 -37.16
C PRO A 600 1.52 -19.24 -35.81
N ARG A 601 2.50 -18.54 -35.23
CA ARG A 601 2.37 -17.89 -33.93
C ARG A 601 1.64 -16.56 -34.12
N CYS A 602 0.56 -16.36 -33.37
CA CYS A 602 -0.13 -15.08 -33.27
C CYS A 602 -0.08 -14.58 -31.82
N ALA A 603 -0.10 -13.26 -31.65
CA ALA A 603 -0.22 -12.67 -30.33
C ALA A 603 -1.62 -12.96 -29.76
N TYR A 604 -1.69 -13.20 -28.45
CA TYR A 604 -2.98 -13.26 -27.77
C TYR A 604 -3.66 -11.89 -27.81
N THR A 605 -4.97 -11.90 -28.06
CA THR A 605 -5.82 -10.73 -27.84
C THR A 605 -6.06 -10.52 -26.35
N ASP A 606 -6.37 -9.29 -25.94
CA ASP A 606 -6.68 -8.94 -24.53
C ASP A 606 -7.78 -9.83 -23.93
N GLU A 607 -8.80 -10.19 -24.72
CA GLU A 607 -9.86 -11.10 -24.28
C GLU A 607 -9.33 -12.51 -24.01
N GLN A 608 -8.45 -13.03 -24.86
CA GLN A 608 -7.84 -14.34 -24.65
C GLN A 608 -6.90 -14.34 -23.45
N VAL A 609 -6.12 -13.28 -23.26
CA VAL A 609 -5.30 -13.09 -22.06
C VAL A 609 -6.19 -13.11 -20.81
N GLY A 610 -7.30 -12.37 -20.81
CA GLY A 610 -8.26 -12.38 -19.71
C GLY A 610 -8.81 -13.78 -19.40
N LYS A 611 -9.12 -14.58 -20.42
CA LYS A 611 -9.56 -15.98 -20.25
C LYS A 611 -8.45 -16.87 -19.68
N CYS A 612 -7.22 -16.74 -20.16
CA CYS A 612 -6.06 -17.49 -19.63
C CYS A 612 -5.80 -17.16 -18.16
N VAL A 613 -5.89 -15.89 -17.77
CA VAL A 613 -5.73 -15.45 -16.38
C VAL A 613 -6.83 -16.04 -15.49
N GLN A 614 -8.09 -15.97 -15.91
CA GLN A 614 -9.20 -16.57 -15.16
C GLN A 614 -9.07 -18.09 -15.04
N TYR A 615 -8.60 -18.75 -16.09
CA TYR A 615 -8.30 -20.18 -16.07
C TYR A 615 -7.20 -20.48 -15.06
N ALA A 616 -6.09 -19.74 -15.11
CA ALA A 616 -4.97 -19.89 -14.20
C ALA A 616 -5.41 -19.73 -12.74
N GLU A 617 -6.23 -18.72 -12.43
CA GLU A 617 -6.74 -18.51 -11.06
C GLU A 617 -7.50 -19.73 -10.53
N ARG A 618 -8.36 -20.34 -11.36
CA ARG A 618 -9.12 -21.54 -10.99
C ARG A 618 -8.20 -22.74 -10.82
N GLN A 619 -7.27 -22.94 -11.74
CA GLN A 619 -6.33 -24.07 -11.68
C GLN A 619 -5.44 -24.00 -10.44
N LEU A 620 -4.92 -22.83 -10.07
CA LEU A 620 -4.09 -22.69 -8.87
C LEU A 620 -4.86 -23.03 -7.58
N LYS A 621 -6.15 -22.69 -7.51
CA LYS A 621 -7.03 -23.09 -6.38
C LYS A 621 -7.28 -24.60 -6.36
N LEU A 622 -7.59 -25.20 -7.51
CA LEU A 622 -7.93 -26.63 -7.61
C LEU A 622 -6.71 -27.54 -7.43
N VAL A 623 -5.66 -27.31 -8.23
CA VAL A 623 -4.49 -28.18 -8.39
C VAL A 623 -3.50 -27.98 -7.24
N CYS A 624 -3.25 -26.74 -6.84
CA CYS A 624 -2.27 -26.42 -5.81
C CYS A 624 -2.89 -26.17 -4.43
N LYS A 625 -4.21 -26.37 -4.25
CA LYS A 625 -4.93 -26.16 -2.98
C LYS A 625 -4.67 -24.77 -2.36
N GLY A 626 -4.44 -23.75 -3.20
CA GLY A 626 -4.13 -22.39 -2.74
C GLY A 626 -2.70 -22.18 -2.24
N LEU A 627 -1.77 -23.13 -2.43
CA LEU A 627 -0.33 -22.93 -2.19
C LEU A 627 0.30 -21.91 -3.15
N LEU A 628 -0.39 -21.59 -4.24
CA LEU A 628 -0.01 -20.59 -5.22
C LEU A 628 -1.19 -19.63 -5.45
N GLU A 629 -0.90 -18.34 -5.63
CA GLU A 629 -1.89 -17.29 -5.91
C GLU A 629 -1.45 -16.44 -7.11
N LEU A 630 -2.42 -15.82 -7.79
CA LEU A 630 -2.15 -14.77 -8.77
C LEU A 630 -1.89 -13.44 -8.06
N ARG A 631 -0.92 -12.70 -8.58
CA ARG A 631 -0.54 -11.37 -8.13
C ARG A 631 -0.48 -10.41 -9.30
N SER A 632 -1.02 -9.21 -9.08
CA SER A 632 -0.97 -8.14 -10.06
C SER A 632 0.13 -7.15 -9.71
N ASP A 633 1.01 -6.89 -10.67
CA ASP A 633 1.97 -5.80 -10.58
C ASP A 633 1.21 -4.50 -10.89
N GLY A 634 0.82 -3.75 -9.84
CA GLY A 634 0.00 -2.53 -9.94
C GLY A 634 0.61 -1.38 -10.77
N HIS A 635 1.75 -1.59 -11.41
CA HIS A 635 2.46 -0.65 -12.28
C HIS A 635 2.42 -1.04 -13.78
N GLU A 636 2.10 -2.28 -14.13
CA GLU A 636 2.02 -2.75 -15.52
C GLU A 636 0.58 -2.58 -16.06
N LYS A 637 0.41 -1.67 -17.03
CA LYS A 637 -0.86 -1.52 -17.77
C LYS A 637 -1.10 -2.66 -18.77
N ASP A 638 -0.11 -3.49 -18.99
CA ASP A 638 -0.16 -4.60 -19.94
C ASP A 638 -0.86 -5.80 -19.29
N LEU A 639 -1.99 -6.21 -19.85
CA LEU A 639 -2.75 -7.38 -19.40
C LEU A 639 -1.93 -8.66 -19.49
N TYR A 640 -0.97 -8.74 -20.40
CA TYR A 640 -0.14 -9.92 -20.63
C TYR A 640 0.85 -10.13 -19.48
N PHE A 641 1.60 -9.10 -19.07
CA PHE A 641 2.63 -9.22 -18.02
C PHE A 641 2.14 -8.84 -16.61
N GLY A 642 0.96 -8.21 -16.53
CA GLY A 642 0.41 -7.69 -15.29
C GLY A 642 -0.13 -8.73 -14.30
N GLN A 643 -0.14 -10.02 -14.64
CA GLN A 643 -0.59 -11.11 -13.76
C GLN A 643 0.46 -12.22 -13.66
N ARG A 644 0.88 -12.50 -12.43
CA ARG A 644 2.04 -13.34 -12.11
C ARG A 644 1.66 -14.36 -11.05
N ILE A 645 2.28 -15.52 -11.08
CA ILE A 645 2.07 -16.58 -10.09
C ILE A 645 3.15 -16.46 -9.03
N GLU A 646 2.73 -16.45 -7.77
CA GLU A 646 3.63 -16.47 -6.62
C GLU A 646 3.10 -17.46 -5.58
N PHE A 647 3.97 -17.90 -4.67
CA PHE A 647 3.52 -18.58 -3.47
C PHE A 647 2.63 -17.64 -2.65
N PHE A 648 1.46 -18.12 -2.22
CA PHE A 648 0.51 -17.32 -1.45
C PHE A 648 1.11 -16.73 -0.16
N HIS A 649 2.11 -17.42 0.39
CA HIS A 649 2.88 -16.98 1.54
C HIS A 649 4.29 -17.61 1.55
N ARG A 650 5.28 -16.89 2.10
CA ARG A 650 6.68 -17.35 2.22
C ARG A 650 6.79 -18.73 2.86
N THR A 651 6.00 -19.02 3.90
CA THR A 651 6.07 -20.32 4.58
C THR A 651 5.80 -21.49 3.64
N ALA A 652 4.97 -21.30 2.61
CA ALA A 652 4.73 -22.32 1.60
C ALA A 652 5.95 -22.55 0.71
N LEU A 653 6.64 -21.48 0.31
CA LEU A 653 7.91 -21.57 -0.40
C LEU A 653 8.99 -22.24 0.48
N ASP A 654 9.10 -21.86 1.75
CA ASP A 654 10.04 -22.47 2.70
C ASP A 654 9.77 -23.99 2.84
N PHE A 655 8.50 -24.39 2.90
CA PHE A 655 8.08 -25.79 2.94
C PHE A 655 8.46 -26.55 1.66
N VAL A 656 8.14 -26.00 0.48
CA VAL A 656 8.47 -26.61 -0.82
C VAL A 656 9.98 -26.69 -1.08
N ARG A 657 10.78 -25.87 -0.40
CA ARG A 657 12.26 -25.91 -0.47
C ARG A 657 12.89 -26.99 0.41
N GLN A 658 12.15 -27.62 1.32
CA GLN A 658 12.70 -28.66 2.18
C GLN A 658 13.17 -29.85 1.32
N PRO A 659 14.37 -30.41 1.57
CA PRO A 659 14.93 -31.48 0.74
C PRO A 659 14.00 -32.70 0.60
N GLU A 660 13.29 -33.05 1.66
CA GLU A 660 12.34 -34.17 1.71
C GLU A 660 11.14 -33.95 0.77
N ILE A 661 10.60 -32.73 0.75
CA ILE A 661 9.47 -32.35 -0.10
C ILE A 661 9.91 -32.28 -1.58
N VAL A 662 11.08 -31.72 -1.84
CA VAL A 662 11.67 -31.69 -3.19
C VAL A 662 11.86 -33.11 -3.73
N LEU A 663 12.45 -33.99 -2.92
CA LEU A 663 12.67 -35.38 -3.28
C LEU A 663 11.35 -36.11 -3.56
N ALA A 664 10.32 -35.90 -2.73
CA ALA A 664 9.00 -36.48 -2.94
C ALA A 664 8.36 -36.04 -4.27
N MET A 665 8.45 -34.75 -4.62
CA MET A 665 7.96 -34.23 -5.89
C MET A 665 8.74 -34.80 -7.08
N GLN A 666 10.07 -34.78 -7.00
CA GLN A 666 10.95 -35.30 -8.07
C GLN A 666 10.77 -36.79 -8.30
N GLN A 667 10.62 -37.60 -7.25
CA GLN A 667 10.33 -39.04 -7.39
C GLN A 667 8.99 -39.29 -8.09
N HIS A 668 7.97 -38.51 -7.76
CA HIS A 668 6.65 -38.65 -8.40
C HIS A 668 6.71 -38.30 -9.90
N LEU A 669 7.45 -37.25 -10.27
CA LEU A 669 7.61 -36.83 -11.67
C LEU A 669 8.57 -37.73 -12.45
N GLY A 670 9.66 -38.18 -11.83
CA GLY A 670 10.63 -39.12 -12.43
C GLY A 670 10.02 -40.48 -12.75
N ASN A 671 9.08 -40.95 -11.92
CA ASN A 671 8.31 -42.17 -12.18
C ASN A 671 7.28 -42.01 -13.33
N ARG A 672 7.00 -40.78 -13.80
CA ARG A 672 6.12 -40.51 -14.96
C ARG A 672 6.87 -40.38 -16.28
N ALA A 673 8.21 -40.44 -16.29
CA ALA A 673 9.06 -40.29 -17.48
C ALA A 673 8.77 -39.00 -18.28
N PHE A 674 9.31 -37.87 -17.82
CA PHE A 674 9.91 -36.97 -18.80
C PHE A 674 11.14 -37.69 -19.35
N GLY A 675 11.11 -38.03 -20.64
CA GLY A 675 12.22 -38.65 -21.33
C GLY A 675 13.51 -37.88 -21.04
N THR A 676 14.58 -38.63 -20.84
CA THR A 676 15.96 -38.17 -20.70
C THR A 676 16.26 -37.01 -21.66
N GLY A 677 16.18 -35.79 -21.16
CA GLY A 677 16.53 -34.56 -21.84
C GLY A 677 16.97 -33.59 -20.76
N GLU A 678 18.27 -33.36 -20.69
CA GLU A 678 18.89 -32.39 -19.78
C GLU A 678 18.19 -31.04 -19.89
N PHE A 679 17.80 -30.47 -18.74
CA PHE A 679 17.46 -29.06 -18.58
C PHE A 679 18.52 -28.40 -17.70
#